data_AF-A0A9E3W7F2-F1
#
_entry.id   AF-A0A9E3W7F2-F1
#
_cell.length_a   1.000
_cell.length_b   1.000
_cell.length_c   1.000
_cell.angle_alpha   90.00
_cell.angle_beta   90.00
_cell.angle_gamma   90.00
#
_symmetry.space_group_name_H-M   'P 1'
#
loop_
_entity.id
_entity.type
_entity.pdbx_description
1 polymer ?
#
loop_
_entity_poly.entity_id
_entity_poly.type
_entity_poly.pdbx_seq_one_letter_code
_entity_poly.pdbx_strand_id
1 'polypeptide(L)'
;QPAATTATESRWQSIRTSNRWQKGIRHALSYLVLSLGAIFMLIPMLWMIIASVKPAWQIFTDPPIWVPQQWEEVRAGSTNRFINLWQVEVDGQPQKVIQLGTRRYTTVIDSARLHNLQSVPADQLSGAEATLVGDALLNVRVWAAETGTKQVIALARDGDNLIVVDVADLQDAALRLPLDEVNGGGRADPTVEGVDFRGREITDERGATLQVIPVGPESELTIVGSPEIAREAALVPAEQLSDAGFTTVGETELKLWQVGEDANQPVIVLAQESWQPILDETVLDEHAFVAPRDQLGDRVTQPVQDIAMQVAAFTPTQGDPYNVVILISGTSESLVMPVDQAQTLRLAELGGLVGARGDSVGRIAFRVMDSFDDGSDTSAVSSVALVGDSREMALVAPQTAVDSAFDVPPDQLQRAMHVELTFDGYTEALQTKVADTYFPTFFRNSFVLVVLNIIGHVWSCIVVAYAFARLRAPGRNVLFLVLLSTMMLPFPVTLVPVYEFFTRLNMVNTLWPLFIRSFFGNAFLIFMLRQFFSSIPRELEDAARIDGANVLQIIRHVIVPLSKPAIATVIIFTFWWTWNSFLEPFIYLSSPDLFPVSVGLNFFQDQYATIYYDRLIAASVMSMVPMIVIFFFAQRYFIEGIQLTGMKG
;
A
#
# COMPACT_ATOMS: atom_id res chain seq x y z
N GLN A 1 -17.50 -77.68 57.45
CA GLN A 1 -17.21 -76.77 58.58
C GLN A 1 -15.75 -76.35 58.49
N PRO A 2 -15.37 -75.08 58.70
CA PRO A 2 -15.62 -73.95 57.78
C PRO A 2 -14.33 -73.20 57.34
N ALA A 3 -14.52 -72.33 56.33
CA ALA A 3 -13.95 -70.99 56.15
C ALA A 3 -12.50 -70.67 56.54
N ALA A 4 -11.69 -70.28 55.54
CA ALA A 4 -11.13 -68.92 55.42
C ALA A 4 -9.96 -68.88 54.42
N THR A 5 -10.21 -68.62 53.13
CA THR A 5 -9.21 -68.05 52.19
C THR A 5 -9.90 -67.61 50.88
N THR A 6 -10.80 -66.64 50.94
CA THR A 6 -11.37 -66.00 49.73
C THR A 6 -11.61 -64.52 49.99
N ALA A 7 -10.56 -63.74 50.19
CA ALA A 7 -10.69 -62.29 50.34
C ALA A 7 -9.46 -61.46 49.92
N THR A 8 -8.60 -61.95 49.04
CA THR A 8 -7.41 -61.18 48.60
C THR A 8 -7.09 -61.25 47.11
N GLU A 9 -7.96 -61.81 46.26
CA GLU A 9 -7.76 -61.78 44.80
C GLU A 9 -8.72 -60.87 44.02
N SER A 10 -9.79 -60.33 44.63
CA SER A 10 -10.79 -59.53 43.88
C SER A 10 -10.57 -58.01 43.89
N ARG A 11 -9.45 -57.51 44.45
CA ARG A 11 -9.24 -56.05 44.61
C ARG A 11 -8.28 -55.42 43.59
N TRP A 12 -7.74 -56.20 42.65
CA TRP A 12 -6.76 -55.73 41.66
C TRP A 12 -7.27 -55.67 40.20
N GLN A 13 -8.55 -55.94 39.94
CA GLN A 13 -9.11 -55.90 38.57
C GLN A 13 -9.87 -54.61 38.21
N SER A 14 -10.04 -53.64 39.11
CA SER A 14 -10.79 -52.39 38.83
C SER A 14 -9.94 -51.17 38.44
N ILE A 15 -8.61 -51.30 38.27
CA ILE A 15 -7.71 -50.17 37.91
C ILE A 15 -7.21 -50.29 36.46
N ARG A 16 -8.08 -50.64 35.50
CA ARG A 16 -7.72 -50.66 34.06
C ARG A 16 -8.60 -49.79 33.16
N THR A 17 -9.55 -49.04 33.71
CA THR A 17 -10.46 -48.17 32.93
C THR A 17 -10.01 -46.70 32.85
N SER A 18 -9.04 -46.24 33.65
CA SER A 18 -8.55 -44.83 33.59
C SER A 18 -7.66 -44.52 32.38
N ASN A 19 -7.16 -45.54 31.67
CA ASN A 19 -6.12 -45.38 30.67
C ASN A 19 -6.66 -45.00 29.26
N ARG A 20 -7.95 -45.18 28.98
CA ARG A 20 -8.57 -44.76 27.70
C ARG A 20 -8.92 -43.29 27.68
N TRP A 21 -9.46 -42.77 28.79
CA TRP A 21 -9.81 -41.37 28.96
C TRP A 21 -8.55 -40.47 29.02
N GLN A 22 -7.51 -40.89 29.74
CA GLN A 22 -6.21 -40.19 29.75
C GLN A 22 -5.55 -40.16 28.37
N LYS A 23 -5.65 -41.24 27.58
CA LYS A 23 -5.18 -41.25 26.19
C LYS A 23 -5.98 -40.29 25.31
N GLY A 24 -7.32 -40.26 25.44
CA GLY A 24 -8.19 -39.34 24.72
C GLY A 24 -7.87 -37.88 25.01
N ILE A 25 -7.73 -37.51 26.29
CA ILE A 25 -7.35 -36.17 26.73
C ILE A 25 -5.97 -35.79 26.20
N ARG A 26 -4.99 -36.71 26.27
CA ARG A 26 -3.64 -36.45 25.76
C ARG A 26 -3.65 -36.19 24.26
N HIS A 27 -4.38 -36.98 23.47
CA HIS A 27 -4.51 -36.75 22.03
C HIS A 27 -5.21 -35.42 21.72
N ALA A 28 -6.29 -35.10 22.44
CA ALA A 28 -6.99 -33.82 22.30
C ALA A 28 -6.06 -32.63 22.61
N LEU A 29 -5.27 -32.72 23.68
CA LEU A 29 -4.31 -31.69 24.05
C LEU A 29 -3.18 -31.58 23.02
N SER A 30 -2.66 -32.71 22.52
CA SER A 30 -1.67 -32.70 21.44
C SER A 30 -2.21 -32.04 20.17
N TYR A 31 -3.43 -32.37 19.75
CA TYR A 31 -4.06 -31.74 18.59
C TYR A 31 -4.32 -30.25 18.81
N LEU A 32 -4.74 -29.85 20.01
CA LEU A 32 -4.92 -28.43 20.33
C LEU A 32 -3.59 -27.67 20.24
N VAL A 33 -2.51 -28.20 20.84
CA VAL A 33 -1.18 -27.57 20.77
C VAL A 33 -0.66 -27.52 19.32
N LEU A 34 -0.81 -28.61 18.56
CA LEU A 34 -0.39 -28.66 17.15
C LEU A 34 -1.20 -27.69 16.28
N SER A 35 -2.52 -27.59 16.50
CA SER A 35 -3.39 -26.67 15.77
C SER A 35 -3.08 -25.21 16.11
N LEU A 36 -2.84 -24.89 17.38
CA LEU A 36 -2.42 -23.53 17.78
C LEU A 36 -1.06 -23.18 17.20
N GLY A 37 -0.10 -24.11 17.23
CA GLY A 37 1.20 -23.94 16.57
C GLY A 37 1.07 -23.73 15.06
N ALA A 38 0.19 -24.49 14.40
CA ALA A 38 -0.08 -24.33 12.98
C ALA A 38 -0.72 -22.96 12.66
N ILE A 39 -1.73 -22.54 13.43
CA ILE A 39 -2.36 -21.22 13.28
C ILE A 39 -1.32 -20.11 13.43
N PHE A 40 -0.47 -20.19 14.46
CA PHE A 40 0.59 -19.22 14.69
C PHE A 40 1.58 -19.14 13.52
N MET A 41 1.99 -20.30 12.97
CA MET A 41 2.86 -20.35 11.79
C MET A 41 2.19 -19.80 10.52
N LEU A 42 0.86 -19.83 10.42
CA LEU A 42 0.11 -19.30 9.28
C LEU A 42 -0.12 -17.78 9.36
N ILE A 43 0.03 -17.15 10.54
CA ILE A 43 -0.21 -15.71 10.73
C ILE A 43 0.62 -14.85 9.76
N PRO A 44 1.96 -15.04 9.62
CA PRO A 44 2.75 -14.24 8.67
C PRO A 44 2.31 -14.42 7.22
N MET A 45 1.90 -15.64 6.84
CA MET A 45 1.42 -15.94 5.50
C MET A 45 0.05 -15.29 5.25
N LEU A 46 -0.86 -15.36 6.22
CA LEU A 46 -2.16 -14.69 6.16
C LEU A 46 -1.99 -13.17 6.07
N TRP A 47 -1.08 -12.62 6.87
CA TRP A 47 -0.73 -11.20 6.82
C TRP A 47 -0.23 -10.80 5.43
N MET A 48 0.67 -11.57 4.83
CA MET A 48 1.18 -11.30 3.48
C MET A 48 0.07 -11.35 2.42
N ILE A 49 -0.84 -12.33 2.50
CA ILE A 49 -1.98 -12.45 1.57
C ILE A 49 -2.93 -11.25 1.72
N ILE A 50 -3.28 -10.88 2.95
CA ILE A 50 -4.15 -9.72 3.19
C ILE A 50 -3.46 -8.42 2.80
N ALA A 51 -2.19 -8.23 3.16
CA ALA A 51 -1.43 -7.04 2.82
C ALA A 51 -1.28 -6.85 1.30
N SER A 52 -1.28 -7.95 0.52
CA SER A 52 -1.22 -7.87 -0.95
C SER A 52 -2.44 -7.23 -1.60
N VAL A 53 -3.56 -7.14 -0.88
CA VAL A 53 -4.81 -6.53 -1.36
C VAL A 53 -5.16 -5.23 -0.62
N LYS A 54 -4.22 -4.69 0.15
CA LYS A 54 -4.37 -3.39 0.84
C LYS A 54 -3.75 -2.27 0.01
N PRO A 55 -4.29 -1.04 0.13
CA PRO A 55 -3.60 0.13 -0.38
C PRO A 55 -2.27 0.34 0.36
N ALA A 56 -1.28 0.90 -0.33
CA ALA A 56 0.10 1.01 0.16
C ALA A 56 0.21 1.70 1.53
N TRP A 57 -0.60 2.73 1.78
CA TRP A 57 -0.61 3.48 3.05
C TRP A 57 -1.05 2.62 4.25
N GLN A 58 -1.81 1.55 4.02
CA GLN A 58 -2.38 0.70 5.08
C GLN A 58 -1.43 -0.44 5.50
N ILE A 59 -0.39 -0.74 4.70
CA ILE A 59 0.49 -1.90 4.91
C ILE A 59 1.30 -1.81 6.22
N PHE A 60 1.72 -0.60 6.60
CA PHE A 60 2.57 -0.34 7.78
C PHE A 60 1.90 0.53 8.84
N THR A 61 0.56 0.50 8.92
CA THR A 61 -0.18 1.21 9.97
C THR A 61 0.04 0.55 11.35
N ASP A 62 0.16 1.39 12.39
CA ASP A 62 0.26 0.96 13.79
C ASP A 62 -0.92 1.57 14.59
N PRO A 63 -1.87 0.75 15.10
CA PRO A 63 -1.91 -0.71 15.07
C PRO A 63 -2.22 -1.30 13.67
N PRO A 64 -1.82 -2.56 13.40
CA PRO A 64 -2.09 -3.22 12.12
C PRO A 64 -3.58 -3.38 11.82
N ILE A 65 -4.04 -2.84 10.68
CA ILE A 65 -5.44 -3.01 10.25
C ILE A 65 -5.58 -4.33 9.48
N TRP A 66 -6.39 -5.26 9.95
CA TRP A 66 -6.53 -6.60 9.34
C TRP A 66 -7.47 -6.64 8.14
N VAL A 67 -8.49 -5.80 8.11
CA VAL A 67 -9.45 -5.74 7.01
C VAL A 67 -9.01 -4.61 6.09
N PRO A 68 -8.78 -4.87 4.80
CA PRO A 68 -8.47 -3.82 3.83
C PRO A 68 -9.56 -2.75 3.86
N GLN A 69 -9.15 -1.50 3.98
CA GLN A 69 -10.05 -0.36 4.04
C GLN A 69 -9.52 0.75 3.15
N GLN A 70 -10.42 1.44 2.47
CA GLN A 70 -10.13 2.63 1.71
C GLN A 70 -10.94 3.82 2.23
N TRP A 71 -10.46 5.01 1.93
CA TRP A 71 -11.17 6.25 2.21
C TRP A 71 -12.48 6.21 1.45
N GLU A 72 -13.58 6.47 2.14
CA GLU A 72 -14.80 6.79 1.42
C GLU A 72 -14.68 8.20 0.85
N GLU A 73 -15.09 8.36 -0.39
CA GLU A 73 -15.00 9.64 -1.07
C GLU A 73 -16.31 9.97 -1.78
N VAL A 74 -16.57 11.25 -1.97
CA VAL A 74 -17.68 11.76 -2.77
C VAL A 74 -17.12 12.55 -3.93
N ARG A 75 -17.66 12.31 -5.11
CA ARG A 75 -17.28 13.06 -6.30
C ARG A 75 -17.68 14.52 -6.21
N ALA A 76 -16.77 15.39 -6.65
CA ALA A 76 -17.01 16.82 -6.80
C ALA A 76 -17.61 17.14 -8.18
N GLY A 77 -18.90 17.46 -8.22
CA GLY A 77 -19.62 17.83 -9.44
C GLY A 77 -19.48 16.80 -10.57
N SER A 78 -19.32 17.31 -11.81
CA SER A 78 -19.05 16.51 -13.01
C SER A 78 -17.55 16.33 -13.27
N THR A 79 -16.70 16.44 -12.25
CA THR A 79 -15.25 16.32 -12.39
C THR A 79 -14.73 14.93 -12.02
N ASN A 80 -13.43 14.69 -12.22
CA ASN A 80 -12.73 13.49 -11.77
C ASN A 80 -12.13 13.64 -10.35
N ARG A 81 -12.48 14.70 -9.62
CA ARG A 81 -12.01 14.95 -8.27
C ARG A 81 -12.94 14.30 -7.24
N PHE A 82 -12.35 13.62 -6.26
CA PHE A 82 -13.05 12.96 -5.16
C PHE A 82 -12.70 13.57 -3.79
N ILE A 83 -13.67 14.13 -3.08
CA ILE A 83 -13.47 14.71 -1.75
C ILE A 83 -13.62 13.61 -0.70
N ASN A 84 -12.62 13.51 0.19
CA ASN A 84 -12.64 12.57 1.31
C ASN A 84 -13.84 12.82 2.22
N LEU A 85 -14.55 11.75 2.56
CA LEU A 85 -15.61 11.77 3.56
C LEU A 85 -15.04 11.57 4.96
N TRP A 86 -15.60 12.33 5.89
CA TRP A 86 -15.40 12.19 7.32
C TRP A 86 -16.68 11.68 7.95
N GLN A 87 -16.55 11.12 9.14
CA GLN A 87 -17.61 10.66 9.99
C GLN A 87 -17.56 11.42 11.30
N VAL A 88 -18.70 11.97 11.69
CA VAL A 88 -18.89 12.71 12.94
C VAL A 88 -20.16 12.21 13.62
N GLU A 89 -20.20 12.20 14.94
CA GLU A 89 -21.37 11.78 15.70
C GLU A 89 -22.19 13.01 16.10
N VAL A 90 -23.37 13.16 15.49
CA VAL A 90 -24.32 14.25 15.77
C VAL A 90 -25.55 13.61 16.41
N ASP A 91 -25.94 14.08 17.60
CA ASP A 91 -27.08 13.54 18.38
C ASP A 91 -27.02 12.01 18.60
N GLY A 92 -25.80 11.46 18.74
CA GLY A 92 -25.59 10.03 18.93
C GLY A 92 -25.78 9.18 17.67
N GLN A 93 -25.86 9.82 16.49
CA GLN A 93 -25.91 9.14 15.19
C GLN A 93 -24.69 9.50 14.34
N PRO A 94 -24.02 8.51 13.71
CA PRO A 94 -22.92 8.79 12.82
C PRO A 94 -23.43 9.41 11.50
N GLN A 95 -22.89 10.57 11.16
CA GLN A 95 -23.18 11.27 9.92
C GLN A 95 -21.91 11.41 9.09
N LYS A 96 -22.03 11.17 7.77
CA LYS A 96 -20.96 11.42 6.81
C LYS A 96 -20.96 12.89 6.41
N VAL A 97 -19.80 13.51 6.42
CA VAL A 97 -19.62 14.94 6.14
C VAL A 97 -18.37 15.17 5.30
N ILE A 98 -18.31 16.31 4.63
CA ILE A 98 -17.07 16.83 4.03
C ILE A 98 -16.54 17.98 4.88
N GLN A 99 -15.23 18.16 4.86
CA GLN A 99 -14.57 19.31 5.49
C GLN A 99 -14.65 20.51 4.54
N LEU A 100 -15.20 21.62 5.03
CA LEU A 100 -15.37 22.86 4.25
C LEU A 100 -14.30 23.91 4.58
N GLY A 101 -13.82 23.91 5.82
CA GLY A 101 -12.81 24.86 6.27
C GLY A 101 -12.41 24.63 7.72
N THR A 102 -11.34 25.28 8.15
CA THR A 102 -10.92 25.30 9.55
C THR A 102 -10.62 26.72 9.96
N ARG A 103 -10.87 27.05 11.23
CA ARG A 103 -10.47 28.33 11.79
C ARG A 103 -9.93 28.15 13.20
N ARG A 104 -8.84 28.86 13.48
CA ARG A 104 -8.20 28.86 14.79
C ARG A 104 -8.62 30.08 15.58
N TYR A 105 -8.82 29.85 16.87
CA TYR A 105 -9.23 30.85 17.83
C TYR A 105 -8.28 30.85 19.00
N THR A 106 -8.12 32.02 19.59
CA THR A 106 -7.47 32.19 20.89
C THR A 106 -8.37 33.02 21.78
N THR A 107 -8.30 32.79 23.08
CA THR A 107 -8.94 33.68 24.03
C THR A 107 -7.99 34.82 24.37
N VAL A 108 -8.50 36.03 24.21
CA VAL A 108 -7.83 37.26 24.61
C VAL A 108 -8.60 37.93 25.74
N ILE A 109 -7.93 38.75 26.53
CA ILE A 109 -8.56 39.60 27.54
C ILE A 109 -8.48 41.05 27.10
N ASP A 110 -9.61 41.75 27.13
CA ASP A 110 -9.64 43.22 27.01
C ASP A 110 -8.91 43.85 28.21
N SER A 111 -7.74 44.43 27.96
CA SER A 111 -6.90 45.01 29.02
C SER A 111 -7.59 46.17 29.76
N ALA A 112 -8.57 46.85 29.13
CA ALA A 112 -9.31 47.93 29.77
C ALA A 112 -10.28 47.44 30.85
N ARG A 113 -10.64 46.15 30.82
CA ARG A 113 -11.57 45.49 31.77
C ARG A 113 -10.84 44.61 32.79
N LEU A 114 -9.52 44.57 32.72
CA LEU A 114 -8.69 43.75 33.60
C LEU A 114 -8.42 44.50 34.91
N HIS A 115 -8.84 43.92 36.03
CA HIS A 115 -8.70 44.48 37.38
C HIS A 115 -8.39 43.39 38.41
N ASN A 116 -8.04 43.78 39.64
CA ASN A 116 -7.81 42.87 40.77
C ASN A 116 -6.63 41.90 40.56
N LEU A 117 -5.52 42.37 40.00
CA LEU A 117 -4.35 41.53 39.77
C LEU A 117 -3.67 41.17 41.09
N GLN A 118 -3.26 39.90 41.22
CA GLN A 118 -2.63 39.38 42.43
C GLN A 118 -1.32 38.68 42.07
N SER A 119 -0.25 39.01 42.80
CA SER A 119 1.03 38.31 42.67
C SER A 119 1.06 37.09 43.60
N VAL A 120 1.10 35.89 43.04
CA VAL A 120 1.03 34.63 43.77
C VAL A 120 2.28 33.78 43.48
N PRO A 121 2.96 33.21 44.49
CA PRO A 121 4.08 32.28 44.27
C PRO A 121 3.67 31.10 43.39
N ALA A 122 4.48 30.77 42.38
CA ALA A 122 4.13 29.76 41.39
C ALA A 122 3.94 28.34 41.98
N ASP A 123 4.57 28.06 43.13
CA ASP A 123 4.47 26.79 43.86
C ASP A 123 3.15 26.63 44.63
N GLN A 124 2.38 27.71 44.82
CA GLN A 124 1.05 27.69 45.43
C GLN A 124 -0.08 27.43 44.42
N LEU A 125 0.26 27.32 43.13
CA LEU A 125 -0.69 27.13 42.04
C LEU A 125 -0.62 25.69 41.52
N SER A 126 -1.78 25.11 41.19
CA SER A 126 -1.82 23.84 40.47
C SER A 126 -1.25 23.96 39.05
N GLY A 127 -1.12 22.81 38.38
CA GLY A 127 -1.02 22.77 36.91
C GLY A 127 -2.21 23.50 36.26
N ALA A 128 -1.99 24.05 35.07
CA ALA A 128 -3.04 24.67 34.28
C ALA A 128 -3.90 23.60 33.60
N GLU A 129 -5.21 23.78 33.64
CA GLU A 129 -6.19 22.93 32.98
C GLU A 129 -7.11 23.79 32.10
N ALA A 130 -7.26 23.41 30.83
CA ALA A 130 -8.11 24.13 29.89
C ALA A 130 -9.58 23.96 30.30
N THR A 131 -10.18 25.04 30.81
CA THR A 131 -11.54 25.04 31.37
C THR A 131 -12.39 26.09 30.69
N LEU A 132 -13.62 25.73 30.32
CA LEU A 132 -14.57 26.65 29.72
C LEU A 132 -15.16 27.58 30.81
N VAL A 133 -15.01 28.89 30.63
CA VAL A 133 -15.49 29.93 31.53
C VAL A 133 -16.31 30.93 30.71
N GLY A 134 -17.63 30.91 30.89
CA GLY A 134 -18.52 31.57 29.92
C GLY A 134 -18.34 30.93 28.54
N ASP A 135 -18.04 31.74 27.53
CA ASP A 135 -17.78 31.29 26.15
C ASP A 135 -16.27 31.23 25.82
N ALA A 136 -15.41 31.34 26.83
CA ALA A 136 -13.96 31.43 26.68
C ALA A 136 -13.24 30.23 27.31
N LEU A 137 -12.35 29.59 26.55
CA LEU A 137 -11.49 28.52 27.06
C LEU A 137 -10.24 29.13 27.70
N LEU A 138 -10.03 28.88 29.00
CA LEU A 138 -8.96 29.50 29.76
C LEU A 138 -8.09 28.45 30.45
N ASN A 139 -6.79 28.76 30.59
CA ASN A 139 -5.84 27.92 31.33
C ASN A 139 -5.98 28.16 32.84
N VAL A 140 -7.01 27.55 33.43
CA VAL A 140 -7.37 27.75 34.84
C VAL A 140 -6.41 26.99 35.74
N ARG A 141 -6.01 27.63 36.84
CA ARG A 141 -5.22 27.07 37.93
C ARG A 141 -6.00 27.17 39.23
N VAL A 142 -5.77 26.23 40.12
CA VAL A 142 -6.30 26.22 41.47
C VAL A 142 -5.25 26.85 42.39
N TRP A 143 -5.63 27.92 43.08
CA TRP A 143 -4.82 28.58 44.10
C TRP A 143 -5.36 28.26 45.49
N ALA A 144 -4.53 27.66 46.34
CA ALA A 144 -4.85 27.38 47.73
C ALA A 144 -4.49 28.60 48.62
N ALA A 145 -5.36 29.63 48.62
CA ALA A 145 -5.17 30.81 49.46
C ALA A 145 -5.54 30.56 50.93
N GLU A 146 -5.06 31.40 51.84
CA GLU A 146 -5.37 31.32 53.28
C GLU A 146 -6.88 31.43 53.57
N THR A 147 -7.64 32.10 52.69
CA THR A 147 -9.09 32.30 52.79
C THR A 147 -9.92 31.22 52.10
N GLY A 148 -9.28 30.20 51.51
CA GLY A 148 -9.92 29.12 50.76
C GLY A 148 -9.36 28.97 49.34
N THR A 149 -9.88 27.98 48.62
CA THR A 149 -9.44 27.67 47.26
C THR A 149 -10.10 28.59 46.23
N LYS A 150 -9.29 29.19 45.34
CA LYS A 150 -9.76 30.02 44.22
C LYS A 150 -9.35 29.44 42.88
N GLN A 151 -10.16 29.67 41.85
CA GLN A 151 -9.78 29.42 40.46
C GLN A 151 -9.25 30.71 39.86
N VAL A 152 -8.03 30.66 39.34
CA VAL A 152 -7.33 31.85 38.82
C VAL A 152 -6.67 31.54 37.48
N ILE A 153 -6.38 32.57 36.71
CA ILE A 153 -5.59 32.44 35.47
C ILE A 153 -4.31 33.24 35.63
N ALA A 154 -3.19 32.65 35.24
CA ALA A 154 -1.89 33.31 35.23
C ALA A 154 -1.71 34.09 33.92
N LEU A 155 -1.52 35.40 34.02
CA LEU A 155 -1.44 36.32 32.88
C LEU A 155 -0.01 36.76 32.57
N ALA A 156 0.83 36.89 33.60
CA ALA A 156 2.22 37.27 33.46
C ALA A 156 3.09 36.61 34.53
N ARG A 157 4.41 36.66 34.34
CA ARG A 157 5.39 36.15 35.30
C ARG A 157 6.20 37.30 35.86
N ASP A 158 6.34 37.33 37.18
CA ASP A 158 7.17 38.29 37.92
C ASP A 158 8.11 37.52 38.85
N GLY A 159 9.34 37.27 38.39
CA GLY A 159 10.31 36.43 39.09
C GLY A 159 9.81 35.00 39.34
N ASP A 160 9.68 34.63 40.61
CA ASP A 160 9.15 33.33 41.07
C ASP A 160 7.63 33.34 41.29
N ASN A 161 7.00 34.50 41.13
CA ASN A 161 5.55 34.67 41.23
C ASN A 161 4.89 34.70 39.84
N LEU A 162 3.61 34.38 39.82
CA LEU A 162 2.71 34.60 38.69
C LEU A 162 1.72 35.70 39.05
N ILE A 163 1.51 36.61 38.11
CA ILE A 163 0.43 37.60 38.19
C ILE A 163 -0.84 36.89 37.74
N VAL A 164 -1.78 36.74 38.66
CA VAL A 164 -3.03 36.02 38.47
C VAL A 164 -4.25 36.92 38.65
N VAL A 165 -5.36 36.51 38.06
CA VAL A 165 -6.68 37.13 38.23
C VAL A 165 -7.72 36.05 38.51
N ASP A 166 -8.74 36.36 39.30
CA ASP A 166 -9.84 35.45 39.60
C ASP A 166 -10.65 35.17 38.33
N VAL A 167 -11.01 33.91 38.11
CA VAL A 167 -11.81 33.49 36.94
C VAL A 167 -13.17 34.22 36.92
N ALA A 168 -13.72 34.55 38.09
CA ALA A 168 -14.98 35.28 38.20
C ALA A 168 -14.88 36.72 37.65
N ASP A 169 -13.71 37.36 37.76
CA ASP A 169 -13.48 38.73 37.29
C ASP A 169 -13.25 38.81 35.77
N LEU A 170 -13.13 37.65 35.10
CA LEU A 170 -12.83 37.56 33.68
C LEU A 170 -14.03 37.22 32.78
N GLN A 171 -15.20 36.91 33.34
CA GLN A 171 -16.36 36.46 32.57
C GLN A 171 -16.79 37.47 31.48
N ASP A 172 -16.66 38.78 31.75
CA ASP A 172 -17.03 39.86 30.81
C ASP A 172 -15.81 40.50 30.09
N ALA A 173 -14.60 40.03 30.40
CA ALA A 173 -13.34 40.56 29.86
C ALA A 173 -12.67 39.61 28.87
N ALA A 174 -12.95 38.31 28.94
CA ALA A 174 -12.44 37.31 28.02
C ALA A 174 -13.25 37.30 26.72
N LEU A 175 -12.56 37.42 25.59
CA LEU A 175 -13.10 37.39 24.24
C LEU A 175 -12.45 36.24 23.48
N ARG A 176 -13.26 35.45 22.78
CA ARG A 176 -12.77 34.44 21.84
C ARG A 176 -12.66 35.08 20.46
N LEU A 177 -11.46 35.14 19.90
CA LEU A 177 -11.20 35.80 18.62
C LEU A 177 -10.41 34.93 17.66
N PRO A 178 -10.60 35.11 16.34
CA PRO A 178 -9.77 34.46 15.32
C PRO A 178 -8.28 34.77 15.52
N LEU A 179 -7.47 33.72 15.51
CA LEU A 179 -6.04 33.82 15.81
C LEU A 179 -5.27 34.67 14.79
N ASP A 180 -5.67 34.63 13.53
CA ASP A 180 -5.12 35.41 12.44
C ASP A 180 -5.41 36.92 12.59
N GLU A 181 -6.60 37.29 13.05
CA GLU A 181 -6.94 38.69 13.37
C GLU A 181 -6.11 39.22 14.53
N VAL A 182 -5.99 38.43 15.62
CA VAL A 182 -5.15 38.79 16.77
C VAL A 182 -3.68 38.94 16.36
N ASN A 183 -3.17 38.05 15.51
CA ASN A 183 -1.78 38.09 15.05
C ASN A 183 -1.49 39.20 14.03
N GLY A 184 -2.48 39.52 13.19
CA GLY A 184 -2.44 40.62 12.22
C GLY A 184 -2.52 42.01 12.88
N GLY A 185 -3.08 42.08 14.09
CA GLY A 185 -3.12 43.29 14.91
C GLY A 185 -1.74 43.85 15.26
N GLY A 186 -1.68 45.16 15.46
CA GLY A 186 -0.47 45.87 15.91
C GLY A 186 0.03 45.33 17.25
N ARG A 187 1.34 45.44 17.53
CA ARG A 187 1.86 45.12 18.87
C ARG A 187 1.48 46.25 19.83
N ALA A 188 0.93 45.89 20.99
CA ALA A 188 0.63 46.81 22.07
C ALA A 188 1.16 46.21 23.38
N ASP A 189 1.75 47.04 24.25
CA ASP A 189 2.20 46.59 25.56
C ASP A 189 1.35 47.29 26.65
N PRO A 190 0.10 46.85 26.90
CA PRO A 190 -0.77 47.50 27.88
C PRO A 190 -0.22 47.33 29.29
N THR A 191 -0.15 48.44 30.03
CA THR A 191 0.17 48.45 31.47
C THR A 191 -1.13 48.45 32.28
N VAL A 192 -1.37 47.40 33.06
CA VAL A 192 -2.54 47.28 33.95
C VAL A 192 -2.07 47.09 35.39
N GLU A 193 -2.56 47.95 36.31
CA GLU A 193 -2.19 47.96 37.73
C GLU A 193 -0.66 47.94 37.99
N GLY A 194 0.14 48.51 37.08
CA GLY A 194 1.60 48.58 37.17
C GLY A 194 2.35 47.37 36.59
N VAL A 195 1.65 46.43 35.97
CA VAL A 195 2.22 45.27 35.26
C VAL A 195 2.11 45.49 33.75
N ASP A 196 3.23 45.36 33.05
CA ASP A 196 3.28 45.43 31.60
C ASP A 196 2.97 44.05 30.98
N PHE A 197 1.96 44.02 30.12
CA PHE A 197 1.58 42.81 29.38
C PHE A 197 2.01 42.90 27.93
N ARG A 198 2.28 41.74 27.33
CA ARG A 198 2.45 41.64 25.87
C ARG A 198 1.09 41.44 25.25
N GLY A 199 0.58 42.46 24.57
CA GLY A 199 -0.73 42.47 23.95
C GLY A 199 -0.71 42.75 22.45
N ARG A 200 -1.91 42.91 21.92
CA ARG A 200 -2.19 43.25 20.52
C ARG A 200 -3.24 44.34 20.47
N GLU A 201 -3.14 45.17 19.44
CA GLU A 201 -4.16 46.15 19.08
C GLU A 201 -5.02 45.55 17.98
N ILE A 202 -6.29 45.31 18.29
CA ILE A 202 -7.29 44.76 17.38
C ILE A 202 -8.41 45.76 17.15
N THR A 203 -9.19 45.58 16.09
CA THR A 203 -10.40 46.34 15.85
C THR A 203 -11.60 45.45 16.13
N ASP A 204 -12.52 45.88 16.98
CA ASP A 204 -13.76 45.15 17.26
C ASP A 204 -14.76 45.26 16.09
N GLU A 205 -15.84 44.48 16.14
CA GLU A 205 -16.90 44.48 15.12
C GLU A 205 -17.56 45.86 14.92
N ARG A 206 -17.40 46.78 15.87
CA ARG A 206 -17.95 48.15 15.84
C ARG A 206 -16.93 49.18 15.37
N GLY A 207 -15.73 48.75 14.96
CA GLY A 207 -14.64 49.61 14.50
C GLY A 207 -13.85 50.29 15.63
N ALA A 208 -14.04 49.89 16.88
CA ALA A 208 -13.31 50.42 18.02
C ALA A 208 -12.00 49.66 18.22
N THR A 209 -10.95 50.40 18.57
CA THR A 209 -9.63 49.85 18.84
C THR A 209 -9.55 49.29 20.26
N LEU A 210 -9.26 48.00 20.39
CA LEU A 210 -9.09 47.30 21.67
C LEU A 210 -7.64 46.87 21.86
N GLN A 211 -7.10 47.06 23.07
CA GLN A 211 -5.82 46.47 23.47
C GLN A 211 -6.10 45.17 24.22
N VAL A 212 -5.70 44.05 23.61
CA VAL A 212 -6.03 42.72 24.12
C VAL A 212 -4.79 41.93 24.50
N ILE A 213 -4.91 41.07 25.52
CA ILE A 213 -3.82 40.22 26.02
C ILE A 213 -4.18 38.76 25.69
N PRO A 214 -3.44 38.05 24.83
CA PRO A 214 -3.68 36.65 24.53
C PRO A 214 -3.37 35.75 25.74
N VAL A 215 -4.35 34.96 26.18
CA VAL A 215 -4.26 34.23 27.47
C VAL A 215 -4.80 32.80 27.44
N GLY A 216 -5.66 32.47 26.46
CA GLY A 216 -6.23 31.14 26.31
C GLY A 216 -5.35 30.19 25.49
N PRO A 217 -5.55 28.87 25.64
CA PRO A 217 -5.01 27.92 24.67
C PRO A 217 -5.59 28.21 23.28
N GLU A 218 -4.78 27.96 22.25
CA GLU A 218 -5.29 27.95 20.88
C GLU A 218 -6.27 26.79 20.72
N SER A 219 -7.42 27.06 20.12
CA SER A 219 -8.44 26.07 19.76
C SER A 219 -8.68 26.13 18.26
N GLU A 220 -9.00 24.99 17.66
CA GLU A 220 -9.32 24.89 16.24
C GLU A 220 -10.71 24.29 16.12
N LEU A 221 -11.55 24.88 15.26
CA LEU A 221 -12.83 24.31 14.87
C LEU A 221 -12.82 24.05 13.37
N THR A 222 -13.45 22.94 12.99
CA THR A 222 -13.59 22.52 11.59
C THR A 222 -15.04 22.68 11.19
N ILE A 223 -15.29 23.45 10.13
CA ILE A 223 -16.61 23.56 9.52
C ILE A 223 -16.80 22.36 8.61
N VAL A 224 -17.90 21.64 8.83
CA VAL A 224 -18.28 20.47 8.05
C VAL A 224 -19.67 20.62 7.46
N GLY A 225 -19.90 19.95 6.35
CA GLY A 225 -21.20 19.99 5.67
C GLY A 225 -21.56 18.67 5.01
N SER A 226 -22.78 18.61 4.47
CA SER A 226 -23.26 17.38 3.83
C SER A 226 -22.44 17.03 2.57
N PRO A 227 -22.32 15.74 2.21
CA PRO A 227 -21.67 15.33 0.95
C PRO A 227 -22.33 15.90 -0.31
N GLU A 228 -23.58 16.35 -0.24
CA GLU A 228 -24.29 16.95 -1.39
C GLU A 228 -23.63 18.25 -1.84
N ILE A 229 -22.97 18.98 -0.93
CA ILE A 229 -22.21 20.20 -1.25
C ILE A 229 -21.12 19.91 -2.29
N ALA A 230 -20.44 18.76 -2.18
CA ALA A 230 -19.45 18.34 -3.17
C ALA A 230 -20.11 18.06 -4.53
N ARG A 231 -21.31 17.48 -4.56
CA ARG A 231 -22.01 17.17 -5.81
C ARG A 231 -22.48 18.41 -6.57
N GLU A 232 -22.69 19.52 -5.87
CA GLU A 232 -22.99 20.83 -6.45
C GLU A 232 -21.73 21.60 -6.90
N ALA A 233 -20.55 21.04 -6.70
CA ALA A 233 -19.30 21.72 -7.01
C ALA A 233 -19.12 21.97 -8.52
N ALA A 234 -18.61 23.15 -8.85
CA ALA A 234 -18.22 23.55 -10.19
C ALA A 234 -16.75 23.97 -10.23
N LEU A 235 -16.10 23.79 -11.38
CA LEU A 235 -14.71 24.15 -11.57
C LEU A 235 -14.60 25.57 -12.14
N VAL A 236 -13.80 26.43 -11.49
CA VAL A 236 -13.59 27.82 -11.87
C VAL A 236 -12.09 28.14 -11.88
N PRO A 237 -11.56 28.93 -12.84
CA PRO A 237 -10.16 29.37 -12.81
C PRO A 237 -9.87 30.14 -11.52
N ALA A 238 -8.79 29.78 -10.81
CA ALA A 238 -8.48 30.38 -9.51
C ALA A 238 -8.25 31.90 -9.58
N GLU A 239 -7.78 32.40 -10.73
CA GLU A 239 -7.59 33.83 -10.99
C GLU A 239 -8.88 34.65 -11.07
N GLN A 240 -10.03 33.99 -11.24
CA GLN A 240 -11.36 34.65 -11.23
C GLN A 240 -11.93 34.79 -9.81
N LEU A 241 -11.25 34.26 -8.79
CA LEU A 241 -11.71 34.33 -7.41
C LEU A 241 -11.20 35.59 -6.72
N SER A 242 -12.13 36.32 -6.08
CA SER A 242 -11.81 37.44 -5.19
C SER A 242 -12.47 37.28 -3.82
N ASP A 243 -11.90 37.94 -2.80
CA ASP A 243 -12.40 37.87 -1.43
C ASP A 243 -13.83 38.43 -1.33
N ALA A 244 -14.74 37.69 -0.69
CA ALA A 244 -16.12 38.10 -0.45
C ALA A 244 -16.45 38.26 1.04
N GLY A 245 -15.45 38.13 1.93
CA GLY A 245 -15.63 38.14 3.38
C GLY A 245 -15.92 36.75 3.95
N PHE A 246 -16.76 36.70 4.98
CA PHE A 246 -17.02 35.50 5.76
C PHE A 246 -18.52 35.29 6.01
N THR A 247 -18.90 34.04 6.24
CA THR A 247 -20.22 33.65 6.77
C THR A 247 -20.04 32.86 8.06
N THR A 248 -20.89 33.11 9.05
CA THR A 248 -20.87 32.37 10.31
C THR A 248 -21.57 31.02 10.15
N VAL A 249 -20.94 29.96 10.63
CA VAL A 249 -21.45 28.57 10.69
C VAL A 249 -21.18 28.05 12.10
N GLY A 250 -22.25 27.88 12.88
CA GLY A 250 -22.13 27.57 14.31
C GLY A 250 -21.38 28.68 15.06
N GLU A 251 -20.27 28.34 15.71
CA GLU A 251 -19.36 29.27 16.40
C GLU A 251 -18.12 29.61 15.57
N THR A 252 -18.11 29.21 14.28
CA THR A 252 -16.96 29.34 13.39
C THR A 252 -17.31 30.17 12.16
N GLU A 253 -16.33 30.80 11.54
CA GLU A 253 -16.52 31.58 10.32
C GLU A 253 -15.87 30.90 9.10
N LEU A 254 -16.63 30.78 8.01
CA LEU A 254 -16.20 30.23 6.72
C LEU A 254 -15.90 31.34 5.72
N LYS A 255 -14.76 31.25 5.04
CA LYS A 255 -14.38 32.21 4.01
C LYS A 255 -15.28 32.09 2.77
N LEU A 256 -15.77 33.22 2.27
CA LEU A 256 -16.51 33.34 1.04
C LEU A 256 -15.66 33.97 -0.07
N TRP A 257 -15.98 33.61 -1.30
CA TRP A 257 -15.34 34.10 -2.51
C TRP A 257 -16.39 34.57 -3.52
N GLN A 258 -16.01 35.48 -4.40
CA GLN A 258 -16.80 35.88 -5.56
C GLN A 258 -16.12 35.36 -6.83
N VAL A 259 -16.92 34.99 -7.83
CA VAL A 259 -16.44 34.50 -9.13
C VAL A 259 -16.66 35.58 -10.19
N GLY A 260 -15.57 36.14 -10.72
CA GLY A 260 -15.63 37.20 -11.74
C GLY A 260 -16.17 38.54 -11.20
N GLU A 261 -16.42 39.49 -12.12
CA GLU A 261 -16.91 40.83 -11.77
C GLU A 261 -18.44 40.91 -11.58
N ASP A 262 -19.21 39.90 -12.02
CA ASP A 262 -20.68 39.85 -11.89
C ASP A 262 -21.12 39.20 -10.56
N ALA A 263 -21.21 40.06 -9.54
CA ALA A 263 -21.50 39.74 -8.14
C ALA A 263 -22.98 39.44 -7.86
N ASN A 264 -23.45 38.21 -8.06
CA ASN A 264 -24.80 37.86 -7.55
C ASN A 264 -24.87 36.66 -6.62
N GLN A 265 -23.87 35.77 -6.58
CA GLN A 265 -23.85 34.66 -5.62
C GLN A 265 -22.43 34.37 -5.13
N PRO A 266 -22.10 34.64 -3.86
CA PRO A 266 -20.85 34.21 -3.27
C PRO A 266 -20.78 32.67 -3.22
N VAL A 267 -19.55 32.16 -3.28
CA VAL A 267 -19.24 30.74 -3.28
C VAL A 267 -18.27 30.41 -2.15
N ILE A 268 -18.24 29.14 -1.77
CA ILE A 268 -17.18 28.57 -0.94
C ILE A 268 -16.21 27.81 -1.83
N VAL A 269 -14.94 27.77 -1.44
CA VAL A 269 -13.90 27.01 -2.13
C VAL A 269 -13.69 25.71 -1.39
N LEU A 270 -13.93 24.59 -2.06
CA LEU A 270 -13.75 23.24 -1.51
C LEU A 270 -12.30 22.76 -1.68
N ALA A 271 -11.68 23.09 -2.80
CA ALA A 271 -10.28 22.77 -3.10
C ALA A 271 -9.72 23.74 -4.14
N GLN A 272 -8.40 23.99 -4.09
CA GLN A 272 -7.65 24.69 -5.13
C GLN A 272 -6.43 23.87 -5.50
N GLU A 273 -6.37 23.46 -6.76
CA GLU A 273 -5.40 22.47 -7.22
C GLU A 273 -4.98 22.81 -8.65
N SER A 274 -3.85 22.25 -9.08
CA SER A 274 -3.41 22.33 -10.47
C SER A 274 -4.17 21.31 -11.32
N TRP A 275 -4.78 21.77 -12.41
CA TRP A 275 -5.46 20.93 -13.39
C TRP A 275 -4.75 21.01 -14.73
N GLN A 276 -4.73 19.91 -15.48
CA GLN A 276 -4.12 19.87 -16.81
C GLN A 276 -5.11 19.30 -17.83
N PRO A 277 -5.11 19.81 -19.07
CA PRO A 277 -5.84 19.16 -20.15
C PRO A 277 -5.34 17.74 -20.39
N ILE A 278 -6.27 16.82 -20.65
CA ILE A 278 -6.00 15.44 -21.00
C ILE A 278 -6.76 15.06 -22.27
N LEU A 279 -6.25 14.07 -22.98
CA LEU A 279 -6.83 13.54 -24.21
C LEU A 279 -6.75 12.01 -24.18
N ASP A 280 -7.75 11.31 -24.75
CA ASP A 280 -7.67 9.86 -24.93
C ASP A 280 -6.42 9.49 -25.75
N GLU A 281 -5.62 8.54 -25.25
CA GLU A 281 -4.39 8.11 -25.92
C GLU A 281 -4.66 7.58 -27.33
N THR A 282 -5.76 6.85 -27.52
CA THR A 282 -6.13 6.29 -28.83
C THR A 282 -6.38 7.42 -29.84
N VAL A 283 -7.07 8.47 -29.41
CA VAL A 283 -7.36 9.66 -30.24
C VAL A 283 -6.07 10.42 -30.53
N LEU A 284 -5.17 10.52 -29.53
CA LEU A 284 -3.86 11.13 -29.72
C LEU A 284 -3.04 10.36 -30.76
N ASP A 285 -2.94 9.03 -30.64
CA ASP A 285 -2.16 8.18 -31.54
C ASP A 285 -2.71 8.17 -32.97
N GLU A 286 -4.03 8.27 -33.14
CA GLU A 286 -4.67 8.28 -34.45
C GLU A 286 -4.56 9.62 -35.18
N HIS A 287 -4.59 10.75 -34.46
CA HIS A 287 -4.78 12.07 -35.07
C HIS A 287 -3.70 13.11 -34.77
N ALA A 288 -2.84 12.90 -33.76
CA ALA A 288 -1.78 13.85 -33.44
C ALA A 288 -0.55 13.65 -34.33
N PHE A 289 0.13 14.75 -34.64
CA PHE A 289 1.36 14.73 -35.42
C PHE A 289 2.31 15.86 -35.02
N VAL A 290 3.58 15.71 -35.38
CA VAL A 290 4.62 16.72 -35.10
C VAL A 290 4.60 17.77 -36.20
N ALA A 291 4.33 19.02 -35.84
CA ALA A 291 4.36 20.16 -36.74
C ALA A 291 5.61 21.04 -36.50
N PRO A 292 6.44 21.28 -37.52
CA PRO A 292 7.52 22.26 -37.48
C PRO A 292 7.03 23.68 -37.18
N ARG A 293 7.83 24.47 -36.46
CA ARG A 293 7.45 25.82 -36.04
C ARG A 293 7.17 26.77 -37.20
N ASP A 294 7.84 26.59 -38.33
CA ASP A 294 7.68 27.38 -39.56
C ASP A 294 6.40 27.04 -40.35
N GLN A 295 5.77 25.89 -40.06
CA GLN A 295 4.47 25.51 -40.61
C GLN A 295 3.28 25.97 -39.74
N LEU A 296 3.56 26.53 -38.56
CA LEU A 296 2.56 27.03 -37.63
C LEU A 296 2.53 28.55 -37.63
N GLY A 297 1.35 29.11 -37.85
CA GLY A 297 1.10 30.54 -37.76
C GLY A 297 1.16 31.09 -36.32
N ASP A 298 0.55 32.26 -36.14
CA ASP A 298 0.40 32.90 -34.84
C ASP A 298 -0.46 32.04 -33.91
N ARG A 299 -0.05 31.98 -32.64
CA ARG A 299 -0.73 31.20 -31.60
C ARG A 299 -1.75 32.09 -30.93
N VAL A 300 -3.00 31.65 -30.92
CA VAL A 300 -4.11 32.35 -30.25
C VAL A 300 -4.72 31.42 -29.22
N THR A 301 -4.92 31.91 -28.01
CA THR A 301 -5.65 31.17 -26.98
C THR A 301 -7.14 31.30 -27.26
N GLN A 302 -7.81 30.17 -27.46
CA GLN A 302 -9.26 30.12 -27.69
C GLN A 302 -9.85 28.86 -27.06
N PRO A 303 -11.15 28.85 -26.71
CA PRO A 303 -11.79 27.68 -26.14
C PRO A 303 -11.90 26.53 -27.15
N VAL A 304 -11.48 25.34 -26.74
CA VAL A 304 -11.67 24.05 -27.43
C VAL A 304 -12.30 23.10 -26.41
N GLN A 305 -13.52 22.63 -26.65
CA GLN A 305 -14.32 21.88 -25.64
C GLN A 305 -14.38 22.62 -24.29
N ASP A 306 -14.63 23.93 -24.31
CA ASP A 306 -14.66 24.83 -23.13
C ASP A 306 -13.32 25.01 -22.38
N ILE A 307 -12.23 24.46 -22.92
CA ILE A 307 -10.89 24.59 -22.35
C ILE A 307 -10.09 25.58 -23.18
N ALA A 308 -9.56 26.62 -22.54
CA ALA A 308 -8.65 27.55 -23.20
C ALA A 308 -7.36 26.84 -23.66
N MET A 309 -7.17 26.69 -24.98
CA MET A 309 -6.02 26.02 -25.59
C MET A 309 -5.33 26.95 -26.58
N GLN A 310 -4.02 26.75 -26.81
CA GLN A 310 -3.31 27.42 -27.89
C GLN A 310 -3.70 26.78 -29.23
N VAL A 311 -4.22 27.58 -30.15
CA VAL A 311 -4.57 27.18 -31.52
C VAL A 311 -3.72 27.97 -32.51
N ALA A 312 -3.30 27.33 -33.59
CA ALA A 312 -2.57 27.97 -34.68
C ALA A 312 -3.07 27.44 -36.02
N ALA A 313 -2.95 28.26 -37.08
CA ALA A 313 -3.12 27.80 -38.44
C ALA A 313 -1.91 26.95 -38.85
N PHE A 314 -2.14 25.70 -39.27
CA PHE A 314 -1.13 24.81 -39.80
C PHE A 314 -1.17 24.81 -41.33
N THR A 315 -0.02 25.03 -41.96
CA THR A 315 0.13 25.02 -43.43
C THR A 315 0.89 23.78 -43.85
N PRO A 316 0.22 22.72 -44.33
CA PRO A 316 0.87 21.48 -44.75
C PRO A 316 1.70 21.70 -46.03
N THR A 317 2.69 20.84 -46.26
CA THR A 317 3.49 20.84 -47.51
C THR A 317 2.63 20.60 -48.76
N GLN A 318 1.49 19.91 -48.61
CA GLN A 318 0.46 19.71 -49.63
C GLN A 318 -0.93 19.78 -48.99
N GLY A 319 -1.79 20.67 -49.48
CA GLY A 319 -3.15 20.86 -48.98
C GLY A 319 -3.44 22.31 -48.57
N ASP A 320 -4.69 22.58 -48.21
CA ASP A 320 -5.10 23.89 -47.70
C ASP A 320 -4.75 24.03 -46.21
N PRO A 321 -4.44 25.25 -45.72
CA PRO A 321 -4.23 25.48 -44.30
C PRO A 321 -5.49 25.20 -43.47
N TYR A 322 -5.31 24.63 -42.28
CA TYR A 322 -6.39 24.37 -41.34
C TYR A 322 -5.92 24.61 -39.89
N ASN A 323 -6.87 24.77 -38.97
CA ASN A 323 -6.55 25.07 -37.58
C ASN A 323 -6.19 23.80 -36.80
N VAL A 324 -5.11 23.89 -36.03
CA VAL A 324 -4.67 22.83 -35.13
C VAL A 324 -4.58 23.34 -33.69
N VAL A 325 -4.96 22.49 -32.75
CA VAL A 325 -4.68 22.69 -31.33
C VAL A 325 -3.25 22.26 -31.03
N ILE A 326 -2.52 23.07 -30.28
CA ILE A 326 -1.18 22.75 -29.80
C ILE A 326 -1.33 21.94 -28.52
N LEU A 327 -1.05 20.64 -28.63
CA LEU A 327 -1.10 19.70 -27.51
C LEU A 327 0.16 19.80 -26.66
N ILE A 328 1.34 19.89 -27.27
CA ILE A 328 2.60 20.10 -26.55
C ILE A 328 3.44 21.14 -27.28
N SER A 329 3.82 22.15 -26.53
CA SER A 329 4.64 23.25 -27.05
C SER A 329 6.11 22.84 -27.07
N GLY A 330 6.77 22.96 -28.22
CA GLY A 330 8.22 22.87 -28.31
C GLY A 330 8.82 24.06 -29.04
N THR A 331 10.15 24.18 -28.97
CA THR A 331 10.89 25.33 -29.50
C THR A 331 11.04 25.28 -31.02
N SER A 332 11.30 24.10 -31.58
CA SER A 332 11.43 23.86 -33.03
C SER A 332 10.23 23.14 -33.63
N GLU A 333 9.60 22.27 -32.86
CA GLU A 333 8.50 21.41 -33.28
C GLU A 333 7.47 21.35 -32.15
N SER A 334 6.19 21.28 -32.49
CA SER A 334 5.08 21.12 -31.55
C SER A 334 4.31 19.85 -31.88
N LEU A 335 3.78 19.18 -30.85
CA LEU A 335 2.77 18.15 -31.04
C LEU A 335 1.42 18.85 -31.22
N VAL A 336 0.75 18.59 -32.34
CA VAL A 336 -0.51 19.25 -32.71
C VAL A 336 -1.55 18.25 -33.17
N MET A 337 -2.81 18.67 -33.19
CA MET A 337 -3.95 17.89 -33.68
C MET A 337 -4.97 18.81 -34.35
N PRO A 338 -5.70 18.38 -35.41
CA PRO A 338 -6.79 19.17 -35.96
C PRO A 338 -7.86 19.49 -34.89
N VAL A 339 -8.35 20.74 -34.87
CA VAL A 339 -9.26 21.20 -33.80
C VAL A 339 -10.56 20.38 -33.74
N ASP A 340 -11.05 19.91 -34.87
CA ASP A 340 -12.26 19.08 -35.00
C ASP A 340 -12.08 17.64 -34.47
N GLN A 341 -10.83 17.18 -34.30
CA GLN A 341 -10.50 15.85 -33.78
C GLN A 341 -10.23 15.86 -32.26
N ALA A 342 -10.07 17.03 -31.64
CA ALA A 342 -9.85 17.19 -30.20
C ALA A 342 -11.15 17.04 -29.36
N GLN A 343 -11.97 16.03 -29.68
CA GLN A 343 -13.31 15.86 -29.09
C GLN A 343 -13.29 15.27 -27.68
N THR A 344 -12.22 14.54 -27.33
CA THR A 344 -12.04 13.93 -26.00
C THR A 344 -11.25 14.83 -25.04
N LEU A 345 -10.94 16.06 -25.46
CA LEU A 345 -10.17 17.01 -24.66
C LEU A 345 -10.99 17.44 -23.43
N ARG A 346 -10.43 17.22 -22.24
CA ARG A 346 -11.06 17.56 -20.95
C ARG A 346 -10.02 17.97 -19.91
N LEU A 347 -10.43 18.62 -18.82
CA LEU A 347 -9.54 18.95 -17.69
C LEU A 347 -9.55 17.82 -16.67
N ALA A 348 -8.38 17.52 -16.11
CA ALA A 348 -8.22 16.58 -15.00
C ALA A 348 -7.25 17.13 -13.95
N GLU A 349 -7.51 16.81 -12.69
CA GLU A 349 -6.63 17.16 -11.57
C GLU A 349 -5.26 16.46 -11.69
N LEU A 350 -4.16 17.20 -11.50
CA LEU A 350 -2.79 16.66 -11.55
C LEU A 350 -2.44 15.71 -10.39
N GLY A 351 -3.06 15.88 -9.22
CA GLY A 351 -2.79 15.09 -8.02
C GLY A 351 -3.09 13.60 -8.20
N GLY A 352 -4.11 13.26 -8.98
CA GLY A 352 -4.46 11.89 -9.36
C GLY A 352 -3.56 11.27 -10.45
N LEU A 353 -2.57 12.00 -10.98
CA LEU A 353 -1.79 11.60 -12.17
C LEU A 353 -0.38 11.07 -11.82
N VAL A 354 -0.17 10.60 -10.58
CA VAL A 354 1.07 9.98 -10.12
C VAL A 354 1.20 8.58 -10.72
N GLY A 355 2.26 8.33 -11.50
CA GLY A 355 2.52 7.01 -12.11
C GLY A 355 2.41 6.96 -13.63
N ALA A 356 2.17 8.09 -14.30
CA ALA A 356 2.12 8.15 -15.76
C ALA A 356 3.42 7.65 -16.43
N ARG A 357 3.29 6.78 -17.43
CA ARG A 357 4.40 6.31 -18.27
C ARG A 357 4.81 7.40 -19.26
N GLY A 358 6.10 7.42 -19.61
CA GLY A 358 6.58 8.27 -20.70
C GLY A 358 6.30 7.62 -22.06
N ASP A 359 5.83 8.43 -23.01
CA ASP A 359 5.66 8.05 -24.42
C ASP A 359 6.12 9.18 -25.35
N SER A 360 6.13 8.95 -26.66
CA SER A 360 6.56 9.94 -27.64
C SER A 360 5.92 9.78 -29.01
N VAL A 361 5.48 10.90 -29.60
CA VAL A 361 5.16 10.98 -31.03
C VAL A 361 6.32 11.68 -31.72
N GLY A 362 7.03 10.96 -32.59
CA GLY A 362 8.25 11.45 -33.22
C GLY A 362 9.35 11.71 -32.18
N ARG A 363 9.74 12.97 -31.99
CA ARG A 363 10.76 13.39 -30.99
C ARG A 363 10.16 14.09 -29.77
N ILE A 364 8.84 14.31 -29.75
CA ILE A 364 8.16 15.00 -28.67
C ILE A 364 7.70 13.97 -27.64
N ALA A 365 8.27 14.05 -26.45
CA ALA A 365 7.88 13.20 -25.32
C ALA A 365 6.64 13.76 -24.62
N PHE A 366 5.79 12.85 -24.15
CA PHE A 366 4.60 13.15 -23.37
C PHE A 366 4.40 12.08 -22.29
N ARG A 367 3.44 12.32 -21.39
CA ARG A 367 3.11 11.40 -20.31
C ARG A 367 1.72 10.83 -20.54
N VAL A 368 1.58 9.52 -20.36
CA VAL A 368 0.32 8.77 -20.49
C VAL A 368 0.01 8.11 -19.17
N MET A 369 -1.23 8.23 -18.71
CA MET A 369 -1.71 7.45 -17.58
C MET A 369 -2.55 6.29 -18.08
N ASP A 370 -2.05 5.08 -17.84
CA ASP A 370 -2.80 3.85 -18.07
C ASP A 370 -3.78 3.68 -16.91
N SER A 371 -5.07 3.55 -17.22
CA SER A 371 -6.15 3.40 -16.25
C SER A 371 -6.66 4.66 -15.55
N PHE A 372 -7.02 5.68 -16.34
CA PHE A 372 -7.72 6.85 -15.84
C PHE A 372 -9.21 6.58 -15.66
N ASP A 373 -9.70 6.77 -14.43
CA ASP A 373 -11.13 6.91 -14.16
C ASP A 373 -11.54 8.33 -14.57
N ASP A 374 -12.24 8.40 -15.69
CA ASP A 374 -12.78 9.67 -16.18
C ASP A 374 -14.05 10.11 -15.46
N GLY A 375 -14.49 9.28 -14.52
CA GLY A 375 -15.66 9.50 -13.75
C GLY A 375 -16.96 9.33 -14.55
N SER A 376 -16.95 8.82 -15.77
CA SER A 376 -18.20 8.42 -16.41
C SER A 376 -18.77 7.17 -15.72
N ASP A 377 -20.10 7.06 -15.61
CA ASP A 377 -20.78 5.82 -15.11
C ASP A 377 -20.46 4.59 -15.99
N THR A 378 -19.85 4.82 -17.15
CA THR A 378 -19.27 3.79 -18.00
C THR A 378 -17.90 3.41 -17.46
N SER A 379 -17.76 2.16 -17.03
CA SER A 379 -16.54 1.50 -16.53
C SER A 379 -15.38 1.39 -17.56
N ALA A 380 -15.33 2.28 -18.56
CA ALA A 380 -14.28 2.36 -19.55
C ALA A 380 -13.09 3.14 -18.99
N VAL A 381 -12.29 2.43 -18.19
CA VAL A 381 -10.92 2.78 -17.87
C VAL A 381 -10.16 3.05 -19.18
N SER A 382 -9.80 4.31 -19.44
CA SER A 382 -9.10 4.72 -20.68
C SER A 382 -7.68 5.16 -20.37
N SER A 383 -6.75 4.92 -21.29
CA SER A 383 -5.42 5.52 -21.22
C SER A 383 -5.52 6.97 -21.71
N VAL A 384 -4.99 7.92 -20.95
CA VAL A 384 -5.07 9.35 -21.27
C VAL A 384 -3.69 9.99 -21.30
N ALA A 385 -3.47 10.85 -22.29
CA ALA A 385 -2.27 11.64 -22.45
C ALA A 385 -2.43 13.03 -21.81
N LEU A 386 -1.39 13.47 -21.10
CA LEU A 386 -1.27 14.81 -20.54
C LEU A 386 -0.87 15.80 -21.64
N VAL A 387 -1.72 16.81 -21.87
CA VAL A 387 -1.54 17.81 -22.94
C VAL A 387 -1.79 19.23 -22.41
N GLY A 388 -1.38 20.24 -23.18
CA GLY A 388 -1.48 21.64 -22.82
C GLY A 388 -0.71 22.02 -21.55
N ASP A 389 -0.92 23.25 -21.09
CA ASP A 389 -0.32 23.78 -19.87
C ASP A 389 -1.22 23.52 -18.65
N SER A 390 -0.58 23.23 -17.50
CA SER A 390 -1.26 23.16 -16.21
C SER A 390 -1.76 24.53 -15.77
N ARG A 391 -2.92 24.57 -15.13
CA ARG A 391 -3.55 25.81 -14.62
C ARG A 391 -4.13 25.59 -13.23
N GLU A 392 -4.12 26.63 -12.41
CA GLU A 392 -4.76 26.60 -11.09
C GLU A 392 -6.27 26.73 -11.24
N MET A 393 -7.00 25.74 -10.75
CA MET A 393 -8.46 25.73 -10.72
C MET A 393 -8.96 25.57 -9.30
N ALA A 394 -10.12 26.15 -9.02
CA ALA A 394 -10.83 26.01 -7.78
C ALA A 394 -12.12 25.22 -7.99
N LEU A 395 -12.37 24.25 -7.12
CA LEU A 395 -13.68 23.63 -6.96
C LEU A 395 -14.49 24.49 -6.00
N VAL A 396 -15.60 25.02 -6.49
CA VAL A 396 -16.46 25.94 -5.73
C VAL A 396 -17.87 25.40 -5.60
N ALA A 397 -18.51 25.65 -4.47
CA ALA A 397 -19.92 25.36 -4.24
C ALA A 397 -20.68 26.65 -3.85
N PRO A 398 -21.97 26.78 -4.19
CA PRO A 398 -22.73 27.97 -3.85
C PRO A 398 -22.84 28.15 -2.33
N GLN A 399 -22.86 29.40 -1.82
CA GLN A 399 -23.02 29.65 -0.38
C GLN A 399 -24.30 28.99 0.18
N THR A 400 -25.39 28.93 -0.59
CA THR A 400 -26.63 28.29 -0.14
C THR A 400 -26.48 26.80 0.20
N ALA A 401 -25.43 26.14 -0.31
CA ALA A 401 -25.16 24.74 0.01
C ALA A 401 -24.68 24.57 1.46
N VAL A 402 -24.15 25.63 2.11
CA VAL A 402 -23.67 25.58 3.49
C VAL A 402 -24.73 25.91 4.55
N ASP A 403 -26.00 26.07 4.15
CA ASP A 403 -27.11 26.35 5.10
C ASP A 403 -27.28 25.24 6.15
N SER A 404 -26.85 24.01 5.82
CA SER A 404 -26.87 22.85 6.72
C SER A 404 -25.52 22.50 7.33
N ALA A 405 -24.50 23.33 7.10
CA ALA A 405 -23.18 23.14 7.68
C ALA A 405 -23.17 23.45 9.18
N PHE A 406 -22.24 22.84 9.90
CA PHE A 406 -22.01 23.05 11.32
C PHE A 406 -20.53 22.89 11.63
N ASP A 407 -20.08 23.40 12.76
CA ASP A 407 -18.68 23.30 13.19
C ASP A 407 -18.50 22.24 14.27
N VAL A 408 -17.35 21.59 14.25
CA VAL A 408 -16.99 20.55 15.21
C VAL A 408 -15.51 20.62 15.60
N PRO A 409 -15.17 20.21 16.83
CA PRO A 409 -13.78 19.96 17.22
C PRO A 409 -13.10 18.91 16.31
N PRO A 410 -11.83 19.10 15.92
CA PRO A 410 -11.12 18.17 15.04
C PRO A 410 -11.00 16.74 15.58
N ASP A 411 -11.00 16.55 16.90
CA ASP A 411 -10.95 15.23 17.54
C ASP A 411 -12.24 14.43 17.39
N GLN A 412 -13.35 15.08 17.03
CA GLN A 412 -14.62 14.42 16.70
C GLN A 412 -14.68 13.95 15.24
N LEU A 413 -13.73 14.37 14.40
CA LEU A 413 -13.68 13.99 12.99
C LEU A 413 -12.86 12.72 12.80
N GLN A 414 -13.56 11.64 12.48
CA GLN A 414 -12.94 10.38 12.07
C GLN A 414 -13.03 10.25 10.55
N ARG A 415 -12.01 9.72 9.89
CA ARG A 415 -12.11 9.50 8.44
C ARG A 415 -13.11 8.38 8.17
N ALA A 416 -14.01 8.59 7.20
CA ALA A 416 -14.96 7.57 6.80
C ALA A 416 -14.22 6.51 5.96
N MET A 417 -14.43 5.24 6.30
CA MET A 417 -13.76 4.10 5.68
C MET A 417 -14.76 3.05 5.23
N HIS A 418 -14.56 2.48 4.06
CA HIS A 418 -15.26 1.28 3.61
C HIS A 418 -14.29 0.14 3.32
N VAL A 419 -14.81 -1.08 3.33
CA VAL A 419 -14.01 -2.28 3.01
C VAL A 419 -13.88 -2.38 1.50
N GLU A 420 -12.65 -2.27 1.00
CA GLU A 420 -12.34 -2.41 -0.42
C GLU A 420 -11.03 -3.18 -0.60
N LEU A 421 -11.04 -4.12 -1.55
CA LEU A 421 -9.87 -4.90 -1.93
C LEU A 421 -9.23 -4.27 -3.15
N THR A 422 -7.96 -3.89 -3.02
CA THR A 422 -7.18 -3.30 -4.11
C THR A 422 -6.36 -4.38 -4.82
N PHE A 423 -6.24 -4.28 -6.15
CA PHE A 423 -5.40 -5.19 -6.94
C PHE A 423 -4.28 -4.46 -7.70
N ASP A 424 -4.11 -3.17 -7.45
CA ASP A 424 -3.14 -2.31 -8.15
C ASP A 424 -1.72 -2.84 -7.99
N GLY A 425 -1.34 -3.27 -6.79
CA GLY A 425 -0.03 -3.89 -6.54
C GLY A 425 0.25 -5.11 -7.43
N TYR A 426 -0.76 -5.88 -7.83
CA TYR A 426 -0.60 -7.00 -8.77
C TYR A 426 -0.42 -6.51 -10.21
N THR A 427 -1.27 -5.59 -10.66
CA THR A 427 -1.21 -4.99 -12.00
C THR A 427 0.13 -4.30 -12.22
N GLU A 428 0.53 -3.47 -11.26
CA GLU A 428 1.81 -2.76 -11.27
C GLU A 428 3.00 -3.72 -11.19
N ALA A 429 2.93 -4.78 -10.37
CA ALA A 429 4.00 -5.77 -10.32
C ALA A 429 4.19 -6.51 -11.66
N LEU A 430 3.11 -6.80 -12.40
CA LEU A 430 3.18 -7.44 -13.72
C LEU A 430 3.75 -6.49 -14.79
N GLN A 431 3.47 -5.19 -14.68
CA GLN A 431 3.96 -4.17 -15.60
C GLN A 431 5.37 -3.67 -15.25
N THR A 432 5.85 -3.93 -14.03
CA THR A 432 7.17 -3.53 -13.57
C THR A 432 8.26 -4.10 -14.48
N LYS A 433 9.13 -3.20 -14.96
CA LYS A 433 10.30 -3.51 -15.77
C LYS A 433 11.55 -3.47 -14.92
N VAL A 434 12.43 -4.45 -15.12
CA VAL A 434 13.80 -4.43 -14.64
C VAL A 434 14.71 -4.38 -15.87
N ALA A 435 15.42 -3.26 -16.05
CA ALA A 435 15.99 -2.87 -17.34
C ALA A 435 14.89 -2.88 -18.42
N ASP A 436 14.96 -3.80 -19.39
CA ASP A 436 13.97 -3.96 -20.47
C ASP A 436 13.10 -5.22 -20.32
N THR A 437 13.13 -5.87 -19.16
CA THR A 437 12.44 -7.15 -18.93
C THR A 437 11.25 -6.99 -17.98
N TYR A 438 10.08 -7.42 -18.44
CA TYR A 438 8.87 -7.48 -17.61
C TYR A 438 8.91 -8.64 -16.61
N PHE A 439 8.37 -8.42 -15.41
CA PHE A 439 8.34 -9.39 -14.31
C PHE A 439 7.84 -10.81 -14.69
N PRO A 440 6.81 -11.02 -15.54
CA PRO A 440 6.36 -12.36 -15.96
C PRO A 440 7.44 -13.21 -16.65
N THR A 441 8.45 -12.57 -17.24
CA THR A 441 9.61 -13.26 -17.85
C THR A 441 10.34 -14.10 -16.82
N PHE A 442 10.43 -13.63 -15.57
CA PHE A 442 11.12 -14.35 -14.51
C PHE A 442 10.38 -15.64 -14.10
N PHE A 443 9.05 -15.63 -14.14
CA PHE A 443 8.25 -16.85 -13.97
C PHE A 443 8.53 -17.84 -15.10
N ARG A 444 8.54 -17.37 -16.35
CA ARG A 444 8.88 -18.21 -17.52
C ARG A 444 10.24 -18.88 -17.33
N ASN A 445 11.26 -18.12 -16.94
CA ASN A 445 12.60 -18.63 -16.71
C ASN A 445 12.64 -19.66 -15.58
N SER A 446 11.96 -19.40 -14.45
CA SER A 446 11.82 -20.36 -13.36
C SER A 446 11.17 -21.67 -13.82
N PHE A 447 10.08 -21.60 -14.60
CA PHE A 447 9.42 -22.79 -15.12
C PHE A 447 10.30 -23.58 -16.10
N VAL A 448 11.03 -22.89 -16.98
CA VAL A 448 12.00 -23.52 -17.89
C VAL A 448 13.06 -24.28 -17.08
N LEU A 449 13.66 -23.63 -16.08
CA LEU A 449 14.66 -24.27 -15.21
C LEU A 449 14.10 -25.47 -14.45
N VAL A 450 12.90 -25.35 -13.89
CA VAL A 450 12.20 -26.44 -13.21
C VAL A 450 12.03 -27.64 -14.14
N VAL A 451 11.48 -27.43 -15.34
CA VAL A 451 11.19 -28.51 -16.29
C VAL A 451 12.49 -29.21 -16.71
N LEU A 452 13.53 -28.45 -17.04
CA LEU A 452 14.82 -29.00 -17.42
C LEU A 452 15.46 -29.81 -16.29
N ASN A 453 15.43 -29.30 -15.05
CA ASN A 453 15.94 -30.01 -13.88
C ASN A 453 15.14 -31.27 -13.57
N ILE A 454 13.80 -31.23 -13.69
CA ILE A 454 12.95 -32.42 -13.51
C ILE A 454 13.32 -33.50 -14.54
N ILE A 455 13.44 -33.15 -15.81
CA ILE A 455 13.82 -34.10 -16.87
C ILE A 455 15.18 -34.72 -16.53
N GLY A 456 16.18 -33.89 -16.22
CA GLY A 456 17.53 -34.36 -15.91
C GLY A 456 17.57 -35.27 -14.69
N HIS A 457 16.96 -34.86 -13.57
CA HIS A 457 16.94 -35.67 -12.35
C HIS A 457 16.16 -36.97 -12.52
N VAL A 458 14.94 -36.93 -13.08
CA VAL A 458 14.13 -38.14 -13.27
C VAL A 458 14.87 -39.13 -14.16
N TRP A 459 15.41 -38.67 -15.29
CA TRP A 459 16.13 -39.54 -16.21
C TRP A 459 17.42 -40.13 -15.59
N SER A 460 18.30 -39.26 -15.07
CA SER A 460 19.59 -39.69 -14.53
C SER A 460 19.44 -40.56 -13.27
N CYS A 461 18.58 -40.15 -12.34
CA CYS A 461 18.46 -40.82 -11.05
C CYS A 461 17.75 -42.17 -11.17
N ILE A 462 16.77 -42.33 -12.07
CA ILE A 462 16.12 -43.63 -12.30
C ILE A 462 17.14 -44.65 -12.82
N VAL A 463 17.94 -44.27 -13.81
CA VAL A 463 18.92 -45.18 -14.42
C VAL A 463 19.98 -45.59 -13.38
N VAL A 464 20.54 -44.62 -12.64
CA VAL A 464 21.60 -44.90 -11.66
C VAL A 464 21.04 -45.67 -10.45
N ALA A 465 19.87 -45.29 -9.93
CA ALA A 465 19.24 -46.00 -8.81
C ALA A 465 18.86 -47.44 -9.18
N TYR A 466 18.34 -47.69 -10.38
CA TYR A 466 18.05 -49.04 -10.86
C TYR A 466 19.32 -49.89 -10.93
N ALA A 467 20.41 -49.34 -11.45
CA ALA A 467 21.69 -50.03 -11.49
C ALA A 467 22.17 -50.44 -10.07
N PHE A 468 22.11 -49.53 -9.10
CA PHE A 468 22.51 -49.84 -7.72
C PHE A 468 21.55 -50.77 -6.97
N ALA A 469 20.25 -50.76 -7.29
CA ALA A 469 19.25 -51.61 -6.64
C ALA A 469 19.21 -53.03 -7.22
N ARG A 470 19.31 -53.16 -8.55
CA ARG A 470 18.96 -54.39 -9.26
C ARG A 470 20.12 -55.09 -9.94
N LEU A 471 21.04 -54.33 -10.53
CA LEU A 471 22.17 -54.92 -11.26
C LEU A 471 23.25 -55.43 -10.30
N ARG A 472 23.91 -56.52 -10.71
CA ARG A 472 25.06 -57.10 -10.03
C ARG A 472 26.31 -56.61 -10.74
N ALA A 473 27.12 -55.82 -10.07
CA ALA A 473 28.40 -55.34 -10.57
C ALA A 473 29.45 -55.45 -9.45
N PRO A 474 30.72 -55.78 -9.78
CA PRO A 474 31.80 -55.77 -8.79
C PRO A 474 31.97 -54.36 -8.22
N GLY A 475 32.17 -54.23 -6.91
CA GLY A 475 32.43 -52.94 -6.24
C GLY A 475 31.20 -52.01 -6.07
N ARG A 476 29.98 -52.42 -6.46
CA ARG A 476 28.78 -51.56 -6.40
C ARG A 476 28.51 -50.91 -5.03
N ASN A 477 28.80 -51.63 -3.94
CA ASN A 477 28.56 -51.12 -2.58
C ASN A 477 29.56 -50.01 -2.22
N VAL A 478 30.80 -50.11 -2.70
CA VAL A 478 31.82 -49.07 -2.51
C VAL A 478 31.47 -47.85 -3.33
N LEU A 479 31.10 -48.02 -4.61
CA LEU A 479 30.65 -46.92 -5.46
C LEU A 479 29.40 -46.21 -4.88
N PHE A 480 28.49 -46.98 -4.29
CA PHE A 480 27.32 -46.40 -3.62
C PHE A 480 27.71 -45.63 -2.35
N LEU A 481 28.67 -46.11 -1.57
CA LEU A 481 29.19 -45.40 -0.41
C LEU A 481 29.85 -44.09 -0.83
N VAL A 482 30.68 -44.10 -1.89
CA VAL A 482 31.29 -42.89 -2.46
C VAL A 482 30.22 -41.88 -2.89
N LEU A 483 29.15 -42.34 -3.54
CA LEU A 483 28.01 -41.49 -3.92
C LEU A 483 27.31 -40.90 -2.69
N LEU A 484 27.16 -41.64 -1.59
CA LEU A 484 26.59 -41.08 -0.35
C LEU A 484 27.52 -40.06 0.31
N SER A 485 28.84 -40.28 0.25
CA SER A 485 29.83 -39.34 0.79
C SER A 485 29.77 -37.96 0.13
N THR A 486 29.33 -37.84 -1.14
CA THR A 486 29.19 -36.53 -1.79
C THR A 486 28.09 -35.66 -1.16
N MET A 487 27.13 -36.26 -0.45
CA MET A 487 26.08 -35.53 0.25
C MET A 487 26.60 -34.81 1.50
N MET A 488 27.80 -35.16 1.98
CA MET A 488 28.44 -34.52 3.12
C MET A 488 29.22 -33.26 2.72
N LEU A 489 29.38 -32.99 1.42
CA LEU A 489 30.07 -31.81 0.93
C LEU A 489 29.16 -30.57 1.09
N PRO A 490 29.59 -29.54 1.84
CA PRO A 490 28.79 -28.34 2.01
C PRO A 490 28.81 -27.49 0.74
N PHE A 491 27.64 -26.97 0.36
CA PHE A 491 27.46 -26.17 -0.86
C PHE A 491 28.46 -25.00 -1.03
N PRO A 492 28.80 -24.21 0.01
CA PRO A 492 29.78 -23.13 -0.12
C PRO A 492 31.18 -23.58 -0.57
N VAL A 493 31.59 -24.82 -0.25
CA VAL A 493 32.92 -25.35 -0.61
C VAL A 493 32.99 -25.70 -2.10
N THR A 494 31.87 -26.13 -2.70
CA THR A 494 31.81 -26.46 -4.12
C THR A 494 31.48 -25.25 -5.00
N LEU A 495 30.98 -24.16 -4.40
CA LEU A 495 30.54 -22.96 -5.11
C LEU A 495 31.62 -22.37 -6.03
N VAL A 496 32.78 -21.97 -5.47
CA VAL A 496 33.86 -21.31 -6.23
C VAL A 496 34.42 -22.22 -7.33
N PRO A 497 34.77 -23.49 -7.06
CA PRO A 497 35.27 -24.39 -8.11
C PRO A 497 34.28 -24.62 -9.25
N VAL A 498 32.97 -24.77 -8.95
CA VAL A 498 31.95 -25.01 -9.98
C VAL A 498 31.69 -23.73 -10.78
N TYR A 499 31.69 -22.56 -10.14
CA TYR A 499 31.61 -21.28 -10.84
C TYR A 499 32.78 -21.11 -11.82
N GLU A 500 34.00 -21.38 -11.36
CA GLU A 500 35.19 -21.30 -12.21
C GLU A 500 35.11 -22.30 -13.38
N PHE A 501 34.62 -23.52 -13.14
CA PHE A 501 34.41 -24.52 -14.20
C PHE A 501 33.51 -24.00 -15.32
N PHE A 502 32.34 -23.44 -14.99
CA PHE A 502 31.43 -22.89 -16.01
C PHE A 502 31.93 -21.60 -16.64
N THR A 503 32.71 -20.80 -15.91
CA THR A 503 33.39 -19.62 -16.45
C THR A 503 34.39 -20.02 -17.53
N ARG A 504 35.22 -21.05 -17.29
CA ARG A 504 36.18 -21.58 -18.26
C ARG A 504 35.51 -22.15 -19.52
N LEU A 505 34.26 -22.59 -19.41
CA LEU A 505 33.45 -23.07 -20.53
C LEU A 505 32.66 -21.95 -21.23
N ASN A 506 32.77 -20.69 -20.80
CA ASN A 506 31.96 -19.56 -21.26
C ASN A 506 30.44 -19.82 -21.16
N MET A 507 30.03 -20.53 -20.10
CA MET A 507 28.62 -20.86 -19.84
C MET A 507 28.00 -19.97 -18.75
N VAL A 508 28.77 -19.06 -18.16
CA VAL A 508 28.24 -18.02 -17.28
C VAL A 508 27.38 -17.04 -18.07
N ASN A 509 26.40 -16.42 -17.39
CA ASN A 509 25.35 -15.61 -17.99
C ASN A 509 24.52 -16.38 -19.03
N THR A 510 24.30 -17.68 -18.78
CA THR A 510 23.37 -18.55 -19.52
C THR A 510 22.64 -19.47 -18.53
N LEU A 511 21.56 -20.13 -18.96
CA LEU A 511 20.84 -21.08 -18.09
C LEU A 511 21.59 -22.42 -17.89
N TRP A 512 22.62 -22.74 -18.69
CA TRP A 512 23.32 -24.03 -18.67
C TRP A 512 23.79 -24.49 -17.29
N PRO A 513 24.50 -23.65 -16.49
CA PRO A 513 25.00 -24.05 -15.18
C PRO A 513 23.91 -24.50 -14.20
N LEU A 514 22.68 -24.01 -14.41
CA LEU A 514 21.54 -24.16 -13.51
C LEU A 514 20.73 -25.44 -13.74
N PHE A 515 20.90 -26.12 -14.88
CA PHE A 515 20.17 -27.37 -15.13
C PHE A 515 21.06 -28.54 -15.58
N ILE A 516 22.20 -28.30 -16.21
CA ILE A 516 22.97 -29.38 -16.85
C ILE A 516 23.45 -30.44 -15.84
N ARG A 517 23.76 -30.02 -14.61
CA ARG A 517 24.19 -30.90 -13.52
C ARG A 517 23.11 -31.92 -13.13
N SER A 518 21.82 -31.61 -13.33
CA SER A 518 20.74 -32.54 -13.02
C SER A 518 20.78 -33.83 -13.86
N PHE A 519 21.44 -33.81 -15.02
CA PHE A 519 21.64 -34.98 -15.88
C PHE A 519 22.76 -35.91 -15.41
N PHE A 520 23.55 -35.51 -14.41
CA PHE A 520 24.66 -36.30 -13.86
C PHE A 520 24.31 -36.97 -12.52
N GLY A 521 23.04 -36.91 -12.12
CA GLY A 521 22.52 -37.57 -10.94
C GLY A 521 22.68 -36.73 -9.66
N ASN A 522 21.69 -36.85 -8.79
CA ASN A 522 21.70 -36.27 -7.45
C ASN A 522 21.75 -37.39 -6.42
N ALA A 523 22.74 -37.37 -5.53
CA ALA A 523 22.99 -38.46 -4.59
C ALA A 523 21.79 -38.77 -3.67
N PHE A 524 21.06 -37.74 -3.20
CA PHE A 524 19.85 -37.91 -2.38
C PHE A 524 18.74 -38.62 -3.17
N LEU A 525 18.44 -38.13 -4.37
CA LEU A 525 17.37 -38.66 -5.21
C LEU A 525 17.68 -40.10 -5.66
N ILE A 526 18.94 -40.39 -5.96
CA ILE A 526 19.43 -41.74 -6.26
C ILE A 526 19.28 -42.67 -5.06
N PHE A 527 19.69 -42.23 -3.86
CA PHE A 527 19.53 -43.01 -2.64
C PHE A 527 18.06 -43.36 -2.40
N MET A 528 17.17 -42.36 -2.45
CA MET A 528 15.75 -42.53 -2.23
C MET A 528 15.11 -43.49 -3.24
N LEU A 529 15.33 -43.28 -4.54
CA LEU A 529 14.82 -44.17 -5.58
C LEU A 529 15.37 -45.58 -5.44
N ARG A 530 16.65 -45.74 -5.06
CA ARG A 530 17.25 -47.06 -4.85
C ARG A 530 16.56 -47.79 -3.70
N GLN A 531 16.25 -47.11 -2.59
CA GLN A 531 15.51 -47.72 -1.48
C GLN A 531 14.14 -48.22 -1.93
N PHE A 532 13.43 -47.40 -2.70
CA PHE A 532 12.13 -47.77 -3.26
C PHE A 532 12.25 -48.94 -4.25
N PHE A 533 13.15 -48.87 -5.23
CA PHE A 533 13.34 -49.95 -6.20
C PHE A 533 13.74 -51.25 -5.52
N SER A 534 14.45 -51.21 -4.40
CA SER A 534 14.85 -52.40 -3.66
C SER A 534 13.68 -53.14 -3.00
N SER A 535 12.55 -52.46 -2.70
CA SER A 535 11.36 -53.08 -2.10
C SER A 535 10.45 -53.77 -3.12
N ILE A 536 10.58 -53.45 -4.43
CA ILE A 536 9.78 -54.07 -5.48
C ILE A 536 10.18 -55.56 -5.60
N PRO A 537 9.23 -56.53 -5.67
CA PRO A 537 9.54 -57.95 -5.86
C PRO A 537 10.32 -58.21 -7.16
N ARG A 538 11.32 -59.10 -7.11
CA ARG A 538 12.16 -59.43 -8.28
C ARG A 538 11.40 -60.26 -9.33
N GLU A 539 10.41 -61.03 -8.90
CA GLU A 539 9.59 -61.91 -9.73
C GLU A 539 8.92 -61.15 -10.89
N LEU A 540 8.55 -59.88 -10.69
CA LEU A 540 7.97 -59.03 -11.74
C LEU A 540 8.96 -58.75 -12.87
N GLU A 541 10.25 -58.60 -12.54
CA GLU A 541 11.30 -58.40 -13.55
C GLU A 541 11.68 -59.72 -14.22
N ASP A 542 11.69 -60.82 -13.48
CA ASP A 542 11.96 -62.15 -14.02
C ASP A 542 10.85 -62.58 -15.00
N ALA A 543 9.59 -62.31 -14.70
CA ALA A 543 8.46 -62.50 -15.61
C ALA A 543 8.63 -61.68 -16.91
N ALA A 544 8.95 -60.39 -16.80
CA ALA A 544 9.19 -59.54 -17.96
C ALA A 544 10.39 -60.02 -18.81
N ARG A 545 11.43 -60.58 -18.19
CA ARG A 545 12.56 -61.21 -18.91
C ARG A 545 12.14 -62.46 -19.67
N ILE A 546 11.26 -63.27 -19.08
CA ILE A 546 10.66 -64.44 -19.76
C ILE A 546 9.85 -63.99 -20.99
N ASP A 547 9.15 -62.86 -20.90
CA ASP A 547 8.44 -62.22 -22.02
C ASP A 547 9.37 -61.54 -23.05
N GLY A 548 10.69 -61.65 -22.88
CA GLY A 548 11.69 -61.11 -23.83
C GLY A 548 12.02 -59.63 -23.63
N ALA A 549 11.60 -59.00 -22.54
CA ALA A 549 11.91 -57.61 -22.27
C ALA A 549 13.39 -57.40 -21.92
N ASN A 550 14.04 -56.44 -22.58
CA ASN A 550 15.38 -55.97 -22.23
C ASN A 550 15.35 -55.04 -21.00
N VAL A 551 16.51 -54.69 -20.46
CA VAL A 551 16.62 -53.89 -19.22
C VAL A 551 15.94 -52.52 -19.32
N LEU A 552 16.08 -51.82 -20.45
CA LEU A 552 15.42 -50.52 -20.64
C LEU A 552 13.89 -50.67 -20.73
N GLN A 553 13.41 -51.75 -21.35
CA GLN A 553 11.99 -52.08 -21.39
C GLN A 553 11.46 -52.42 -19.99
N ILE A 554 12.22 -53.15 -19.16
CA ILE A 554 11.87 -53.44 -17.76
C ILE A 554 11.80 -52.15 -16.95
N ILE A 555 12.78 -51.26 -17.08
CA ILE A 555 12.77 -49.96 -16.41
C ILE A 555 11.50 -49.18 -16.80
N ARG A 556 11.24 -49.04 -18.10
CA ARG A 556 10.12 -48.25 -18.63
C ARG A 556 8.75 -48.83 -18.30
N HIS A 557 8.55 -50.14 -18.43
CA HIS A 557 7.23 -50.77 -18.38
C HIS A 557 6.92 -51.44 -17.03
N VAL A 558 7.93 -51.74 -16.20
CA VAL A 558 7.73 -52.39 -14.89
C VAL A 558 8.10 -51.43 -13.76
N ILE A 559 9.35 -50.95 -13.73
CA ILE A 559 9.86 -50.18 -12.60
C ILE A 559 9.22 -48.80 -12.51
N VAL A 560 9.20 -48.03 -13.60
CA VAL A 560 8.68 -46.67 -13.62
C VAL A 560 7.18 -46.61 -13.22
N PRO A 561 6.29 -47.47 -13.75
CA PRO A 561 4.87 -47.45 -13.35
C PRO A 561 4.63 -47.80 -11.88
N LEU A 562 5.39 -48.76 -11.33
CA LEU A 562 5.31 -49.14 -9.92
C LEU A 562 5.94 -48.10 -8.98
N SER A 563 6.83 -47.28 -9.51
CA SER A 563 7.57 -46.27 -8.75
C SER A 563 6.99 -44.86 -8.86
N LYS A 564 5.76 -44.71 -9.38
CA LYS A 564 5.09 -43.40 -9.49
C LYS A 564 5.13 -42.58 -8.18
N PRO A 565 4.89 -43.14 -6.98
CA PRO A 565 4.97 -42.35 -5.74
C PRO A 565 6.39 -41.83 -5.45
N ALA A 566 7.42 -42.66 -5.68
CA ALA A 566 8.81 -42.26 -5.47
C ALA A 566 9.29 -41.25 -6.53
N ILE A 567 8.87 -41.42 -7.79
CA ILE A 567 9.17 -40.47 -8.87
C ILE A 567 8.45 -39.14 -8.64
N ALA A 568 7.20 -39.16 -8.14
CA ALA A 568 6.51 -37.94 -7.73
C ALA A 568 7.30 -37.18 -6.66
N THR A 569 7.88 -37.90 -5.69
CA THR A 569 8.74 -37.31 -4.67
C THR A 569 9.98 -36.63 -5.28
N VAL A 570 10.61 -37.26 -6.28
CA VAL A 570 11.72 -36.65 -7.04
C VAL A 570 11.31 -35.35 -7.71
N ILE A 571 10.15 -35.35 -8.37
CA ILE A 571 9.59 -34.19 -9.07
C ILE A 571 9.33 -33.04 -8.08
N ILE A 572 8.70 -33.34 -6.95
CA ILE A 572 8.35 -32.35 -5.93
C ILE A 572 9.60 -31.70 -5.34
N PHE A 573 10.60 -32.48 -4.91
CA PHE A 573 11.84 -31.94 -4.38
C PHE A 573 12.59 -31.12 -5.42
N THR A 574 12.64 -31.60 -6.66
CA THR A 574 13.32 -30.88 -7.74
C THR A 574 12.64 -29.54 -8.02
N PHE A 575 11.30 -29.52 -8.09
CA PHE A 575 10.56 -28.28 -8.24
C PHE A 575 10.86 -27.34 -7.08
N TRP A 576 10.67 -27.81 -5.84
CA TRP A 576 10.82 -26.98 -4.65
C TRP A 576 12.22 -26.35 -4.55
N TRP A 577 13.28 -27.14 -4.79
CA TRP A 577 14.65 -26.62 -4.81
C TRP A 577 14.90 -25.62 -5.92
N THR A 578 14.45 -25.93 -7.14
CA THR A 578 14.72 -25.06 -8.30
C THR A 578 13.95 -23.75 -8.19
N TRP A 579 12.69 -23.80 -7.75
CA TRP A 579 11.81 -22.63 -7.61
C TRP A 579 12.29 -21.66 -6.53
N ASN A 580 12.83 -22.17 -5.43
CA ASN A 580 13.33 -21.36 -4.31
C ASN A 580 14.83 -21.04 -4.41
N SER A 581 15.51 -21.46 -5.48
CA SER A 581 16.95 -21.22 -5.63
C SER A 581 17.21 -19.76 -5.96
N PHE A 582 17.80 -19.02 -5.01
CA PHE A 582 18.20 -17.62 -5.20
C PHE A 582 19.70 -17.49 -5.47
N LEU A 583 20.52 -17.95 -4.53
CA LEU A 583 21.96 -17.70 -4.52
C LEU A 583 22.67 -18.26 -5.75
N GLU A 584 22.29 -19.45 -6.20
CA GLU A 584 22.94 -20.11 -7.33
C GLU A 584 22.67 -19.36 -8.65
N PRO A 585 21.40 -19.08 -9.07
CA PRO A 585 21.13 -18.22 -10.22
C PRO A 585 21.77 -16.83 -10.12
N PHE A 586 21.75 -16.20 -8.95
CA PHE A 586 22.31 -14.87 -8.75
C PHE A 586 23.82 -14.81 -9.04
N ILE A 587 24.56 -15.90 -8.79
CA ILE A 587 26.00 -15.97 -9.06
C ILE A 587 26.29 -16.21 -10.54
N TYR A 588 25.47 -17.04 -11.21
CA TYR A 588 25.73 -17.43 -12.61
C TYR A 588 25.18 -16.44 -13.63
N LEU A 589 24.14 -15.67 -13.29
CA LEU A 589 23.42 -14.81 -14.22
C LEU A 589 23.75 -13.34 -13.95
N SER A 590 23.85 -12.55 -15.02
CA SER A 590 24.02 -11.09 -14.90
C SER A 590 22.98 -10.31 -15.72
N SER A 591 22.30 -10.96 -16.66
CA SER A 591 21.31 -10.32 -17.54
C SER A 591 19.89 -10.55 -17.00
N PRO A 592 19.09 -9.47 -16.81
CA PRO A 592 17.74 -9.56 -16.26
C PRO A 592 16.81 -10.53 -16.99
N ASP A 593 16.87 -10.58 -18.32
CA ASP A 593 16.06 -11.44 -19.18
C ASP A 593 16.21 -12.95 -18.91
N LEU A 594 17.28 -13.35 -18.20
CA LEU A 594 17.55 -14.73 -17.79
C LEU A 594 17.19 -15.03 -16.34
N PHE A 595 16.90 -14.03 -15.51
CA PHE A 595 16.69 -14.24 -14.09
C PHE A 595 15.44 -15.08 -13.81
N PRO A 596 15.51 -16.04 -12.86
CA PRO A 596 14.32 -16.67 -12.31
C PRO A 596 13.59 -15.74 -11.33
N VAL A 597 12.33 -16.06 -11.03
CA VAL A 597 11.45 -15.28 -10.14
C VAL A 597 12.07 -15.02 -8.76
N SER A 598 12.83 -15.99 -8.21
CA SER A 598 13.51 -15.86 -6.92
C SER A 598 14.51 -14.70 -6.90
N VAL A 599 15.22 -14.48 -8.01
CA VAL A 599 16.15 -13.36 -8.19
C VAL A 599 15.39 -12.09 -8.57
N GLY A 600 14.40 -12.22 -9.46
CA GLY A 600 13.54 -11.13 -9.92
C GLY A 600 12.84 -10.37 -8.80
N LEU A 601 12.38 -11.07 -7.75
CA LEU A 601 11.73 -10.45 -6.59
C LEU A 601 12.62 -9.45 -5.85
N ASN A 602 13.94 -9.63 -5.87
CA ASN A 602 14.86 -8.73 -5.17
C ASN A 602 14.94 -7.35 -5.83
N PHE A 603 14.60 -7.24 -7.13
CA PHE A 603 14.60 -5.96 -7.85
C PHE A 603 13.43 -5.03 -7.49
N PHE A 604 12.40 -5.51 -6.78
CA PHE A 604 11.39 -4.62 -6.19
C PHE A 604 11.90 -3.88 -4.94
N GLN A 605 13.07 -4.28 -4.43
CA GLN A 605 13.79 -3.59 -3.36
C GLN A 605 14.88 -2.73 -4.02
N ASP A 606 14.47 -1.71 -4.77
CA ASP A 606 15.45 -0.84 -5.44
C ASP A 606 16.38 -0.19 -4.41
N GLN A 607 17.68 -0.14 -4.72
CA GLN A 607 18.73 0.19 -3.74
C GLN A 607 18.79 1.68 -3.37
N TYR A 608 18.05 2.58 -4.07
CA TYR A 608 18.35 4.02 -4.01
C TYR A 608 17.20 5.03 -3.91
N ALA A 609 15.89 4.69 -3.93
CA ALA A 609 14.88 5.76 -3.79
C ALA A 609 13.53 5.41 -3.14
N THR A 610 12.90 4.27 -3.43
CA THR A 610 11.58 3.94 -2.85
C THR A 610 11.31 2.44 -2.96
N ILE A 611 10.98 1.77 -1.85
CA ILE A 611 10.51 0.38 -1.87
C ILE A 611 9.00 0.41 -2.10
N TYR A 612 8.55 -0.08 -3.25
CA TYR A 612 7.14 -0.29 -3.55
C TYR A 612 6.66 -1.58 -2.87
N TYR A 613 6.32 -1.47 -1.59
CA TYR A 613 5.97 -2.62 -0.74
C TYR A 613 4.70 -3.34 -1.19
N ASP A 614 3.73 -2.59 -1.69
CA ASP A 614 2.52 -3.09 -2.36
C ASP A 614 2.86 -4.04 -3.52
N ARG A 615 3.73 -3.61 -4.44
CA ARG A 615 4.21 -4.44 -5.56
C ARG A 615 5.02 -5.64 -5.09
N LEU A 616 5.95 -5.44 -4.15
CA LEU A 616 6.80 -6.51 -3.63
C LEU A 616 5.96 -7.60 -2.95
N ILE A 617 4.97 -7.23 -2.14
CA ILE A 617 4.09 -8.17 -1.45
C ILE A 617 3.21 -8.90 -2.47
N ALA A 618 2.61 -8.19 -3.43
CA ALA A 618 1.82 -8.80 -4.50
C ALA A 618 2.65 -9.78 -5.35
N ALA A 619 3.87 -9.38 -5.76
CA ALA A 619 4.81 -10.23 -6.47
C ALA A 619 5.22 -11.46 -5.67
N SER A 620 5.45 -11.30 -4.36
CA SER A 620 5.75 -12.40 -3.45
C SER A 620 4.58 -13.38 -3.36
N VAL A 621 3.33 -12.89 -3.27
CA VAL A 621 2.14 -13.74 -3.30
C VAL A 621 2.02 -14.51 -4.60
N MET A 622 2.21 -13.85 -5.76
CA MET A 622 2.22 -14.52 -7.06
C MET A 622 3.29 -15.62 -7.14
N SER A 623 4.48 -15.39 -6.59
CA SER A 623 5.58 -16.37 -6.60
C SER A 623 5.28 -17.64 -5.79
N MET A 624 4.39 -17.55 -4.78
CA MET A 624 3.98 -18.70 -3.97
C MET A 624 2.91 -19.56 -4.65
N VAL A 625 2.11 -19.00 -5.57
CA VAL A 625 0.99 -19.71 -6.20
C VAL A 625 1.41 -21.05 -6.83
N PRO A 626 2.48 -21.13 -7.65
CA PRO A 626 2.90 -22.40 -8.24
C PRO A 626 3.27 -23.46 -7.20
N MET A 627 3.80 -23.04 -6.06
CA MET A 627 4.15 -23.96 -4.97
C MET A 627 2.92 -24.51 -4.25
N ILE A 628 1.93 -23.66 -4.02
CA ILE A 628 0.64 -24.06 -3.43
C ILE A 628 -0.06 -25.05 -4.37
N VAL A 629 -0.10 -24.75 -5.67
CA VAL A 629 -0.71 -25.63 -6.69
C VAL A 629 -0.05 -27.01 -6.66
N ILE A 630 1.28 -27.08 -6.64
CA ILE A 630 2.00 -28.35 -6.56
C ILE A 630 1.72 -29.09 -5.27
N PHE A 631 1.66 -28.40 -4.12
CA PHE A 631 1.31 -29.02 -2.86
C PHE A 631 -0.04 -29.75 -2.93
N PHE A 632 -1.08 -29.12 -3.49
CA PHE A 632 -2.40 -29.73 -3.64
C PHE A 632 -2.41 -30.95 -4.57
N PHE A 633 -1.58 -30.97 -5.62
CA PHE A 633 -1.40 -32.16 -6.47
C PHE A 633 -0.54 -33.25 -5.82
N ALA A 634 0.43 -32.84 -4.99
CA ALA A 634 1.42 -33.70 -4.37
C ALA A 634 0.93 -34.40 -3.08
N GLN A 635 -0.01 -33.80 -2.34
CA GLN A 635 -0.43 -34.27 -1.01
C GLN A 635 -0.83 -35.76 -0.97
N ARG A 636 -1.50 -36.27 -2.03
CA ARG A 636 -1.89 -37.69 -2.11
C ARG A 636 -0.69 -38.63 -2.15
N TYR A 637 0.37 -38.23 -2.86
CA TYR A 637 1.59 -39.03 -3.01
C TYR A 637 2.46 -38.99 -1.75
N PHE A 638 2.46 -37.89 -1.02
CA PHE A 638 3.12 -37.80 0.28
C PHE A 638 2.49 -38.75 1.31
N ILE A 639 1.15 -38.83 1.37
CA ILE A 639 0.43 -39.71 2.29
C ILE A 639 0.74 -41.18 1.98
N GLU A 640 0.74 -41.58 0.71
CA GLU A 640 1.08 -42.94 0.27
C GLU A 640 2.55 -43.31 0.55
N GLY A 641 3.48 -42.36 0.39
CA GLY A 641 4.90 -42.56 0.64
C GLY A 641 5.25 -42.77 2.12
N ILE A 642 4.57 -42.06 3.03
CA ILE A 642 4.79 -42.18 4.49
C ILE A 642 4.33 -43.54 5.02
N GLN A 643 3.24 -44.11 4.48
CA GLN A 643 2.73 -45.41 4.90
C GLN A 643 3.73 -46.56 4.68
N LEU A 644 4.60 -46.46 3.67
CA LEU A 644 5.66 -47.45 3.43
C LEU A 644 6.82 -47.38 4.44
N THR A 645 7.02 -46.23 5.10
CA THR A 645 8.05 -46.07 6.14
C THR A 645 7.57 -46.47 7.54
N GLY A 646 6.25 -46.54 7.75
CA GLY A 646 5.62 -46.89 9.03
C GLY A 646 5.43 -48.38 9.29
N MET A 647 5.59 -49.25 8.29
CA MET A 647 5.53 -50.71 8.48
C MET A 647 6.88 -51.27 8.94
N LYS A 648 7.27 -50.94 10.17
CA LYS A 648 8.14 -51.78 11.00
C LYS A 648 7.40 -52.08 12.29
N GLY A 649 6.76 -53.25 12.31
CA GLY A 649 5.97 -53.76 13.43
C GLY A 649 4.94 -54.75 12.92
#